data_AF-A0A1G9F2M0-F1
#
_entry.id   AF-A0A1G9F2M0-F1
#
_cell.length_a   1.000
_cell.length_b   1.000
_cell.length_c   1.000
_cell.angle_alpha   90.00
_cell.angle_beta   90.00
_cell.angle_gamma   90.00
#
_symmetry.space_group_name_H-M   'P 1'
#
loop_
_entity.id
_entity.type
_entity.pdbx_description
1 polymer ?
#
loop_
_entity_poly.entity_id
_entity_poly.type
_entity_poly.pdbx_seq_one_letter_code
_entity_poly.pdbx_strand_id
1 'polypeptide(L)'
;MARKIAIIICILMTGMLICIYPGVRETLQETFEGIAADEQTADADTANAHATDARAADEQTANVRAADAHTPDTYLPDEAATDTFGDRFPDFQNYSPVTVIPENISPGSAAGQVLNSIMPGDEFDKIKLDASGKSLSSDDLSWFGDAAAADFSTGIVYLPCKIVGAEAEGGGMSPKQSKAVWGSLLAGLTPVSGAEKIWYREDPMTEDLAGAMEEGHLFEALLQKADGTVAFSVMVSGLPFLMIDQTDGEDIVDQEDHSGQIAVFPLQTFDVSKIHAGTGDEKAGAGSDAEQADAGAEKTDTSAVETDEENTEKADAGIEKAASGAAGGLESILENIADIMETIERTGTGSAASGTTLSCPCSFHVRGNFAASMDKKPWKVSLKNKNGEQLKESILGMRKDDDWILNPMYSDMSRVREKTAYQLWEKTSAVTETYVPSSRLQYVELLFNGSYHGIYGLTEPLDGKQVGLSDGDLLYKIRQWPWEFDYLSLYSQREGEMEVENGRGGAAVRMTYPREWTEAADWGPMEAFQQFCFKTRDLSTLEEAGIGYDRDSVIQLSLFCSLIQAPDNTWKNSILIAKKVTDETDQNGDSVTAGLRYVLYRDTWDLNYTFGDHSVKPVEMRQTEFSLDRVASFDTGYDCTYDYSTFRAADSSVKQRTLELWTLWRENGITPEYLCGLADTALEELRASGALSREMQRWPQDQDPADAVENMKEWIRQRFAFLDRHYELTH
;
A
#
# COMPACT_ATOMS: atom_id res chain seq x y z
N MET A 1 34.93 -40.55 13.94
CA MET A 1 35.65 -39.37 13.39
C MET A 1 34.79 -38.58 12.40
N ALA A 2 34.27 -39.17 11.32
CA ALA A 2 33.49 -38.46 10.28
C ALA A 2 32.50 -37.38 10.78
N ARG A 3 31.61 -37.68 11.74
CA ARG A 3 30.67 -36.70 12.32
C ARG A 3 31.31 -35.48 13.01
N LYS A 4 32.59 -35.54 13.42
CA LYS A 4 33.33 -34.35 13.91
C LYS A 4 34.03 -33.58 12.78
N ILE A 5 34.33 -34.22 11.65
CA ILE A 5 34.89 -33.55 10.47
C ILE A 5 33.78 -32.75 9.76
N ALA A 6 32.58 -33.31 9.63
CA ALA A 6 31.42 -32.60 9.07
C ALA A 6 31.13 -31.28 9.81
N ILE A 7 31.09 -31.30 11.15
CA ILE A 7 30.85 -30.10 11.97
C ILE A 7 31.96 -29.04 11.76
N ILE A 8 33.22 -29.45 11.63
CA ILE A 8 34.34 -28.53 11.36
C ILE A 8 34.25 -27.94 9.94
N ILE A 9 33.78 -28.69 8.94
CA ILE A 9 33.56 -28.17 7.58
C ILE A 9 32.40 -27.17 7.53
N CYS A 10 31.29 -27.44 8.24
CA CYS A 10 30.19 -26.47 8.34
C CYS A 10 30.64 -25.14 8.96
N ILE A 11 31.45 -25.19 10.02
CA ILE A 11 32.02 -23.99 10.69
C ILE A 11 32.99 -23.22 9.76
N LEU A 12 33.55 -23.85 8.73
CA LEU A 12 34.49 -23.23 7.77
C LEU A 12 33.82 -22.71 6.50
N MET A 13 32.51 -22.93 6.29
CA MET A 13 31.77 -22.43 5.11
C MET A 13 30.80 -21.28 5.42
N THR A 14 30.55 -20.95 6.70
CA THR A 14 29.81 -19.75 7.12
C THR A 14 30.78 -18.65 7.55
N GLY A 15 31.25 -17.83 6.60
CA GLY A 15 32.31 -16.85 6.84
C GLY A 15 31.82 -15.45 7.22
N MET A 16 31.63 -15.17 8.52
CA MET A 16 31.87 -13.84 9.11
C MET A 16 31.84 -13.86 10.66
N LEU A 17 33.02 -13.86 11.29
CA LEU A 17 33.49 -12.91 12.34
C LEU A 17 34.70 -13.48 13.11
N ILE A 18 35.91 -13.01 12.78
CA ILE A 18 36.98 -12.78 13.78
C ILE A 18 37.75 -11.53 13.35
N CYS A 19 37.64 -10.46 14.13
CA CYS A 19 38.60 -9.35 14.08
C CYS A 19 39.68 -9.54 15.18
N ILE A 20 40.80 -8.81 15.04
CA ILE A 20 41.89 -8.71 16.03
C ILE A 20 42.73 -9.99 16.23
N TYR A 21 43.81 -10.14 15.46
CA TYR A 21 45.19 -10.26 15.98
C TYR A 21 46.22 -10.29 14.81
N PRO A 22 47.26 -9.42 14.80
CA PRO A 22 48.23 -9.40 13.71
C PRO A 22 49.35 -10.44 13.90
N GLY A 23 49.33 -11.53 13.13
CA GLY A 23 50.38 -12.55 13.21
C GLY A 23 50.39 -13.70 12.21
N VAL A 24 49.41 -13.82 11.30
CA VAL A 24 49.28 -14.96 10.38
C VAL A 24 49.18 -14.48 8.93
N ARG A 25 50.33 -14.10 8.34
CA ARG A 25 50.40 -13.69 6.91
C ARG A 25 51.38 -14.51 6.06
N GLU A 26 52.37 -15.16 6.66
CA GLU A 26 53.43 -15.87 5.93
C GLU A 26 53.16 -17.37 5.71
N THR A 27 52.16 -17.96 6.37
CA THR A 27 51.87 -19.42 6.28
C THR A 27 50.79 -19.79 5.26
N LEU A 28 49.99 -18.83 4.76
CA LEU A 28 48.91 -19.11 3.81
C LEU A 28 49.36 -19.02 2.34
N GLN A 29 50.45 -18.33 2.04
CA GLN A 29 50.86 -18.07 0.65
C GLN A 29 51.45 -19.31 -0.04
N GLU A 30 52.21 -20.15 0.67
CA GLU A 30 52.73 -21.42 0.14
C GLU A 30 51.64 -22.47 -0.16
N THR A 31 50.41 -22.30 0.33
CA THR A 31 49.32 -23.26 0.10
C THR A 31 48.54 -22.97 -1.19
N PHE A 32 48.40 -21.70 -1.58
CA PHE A 32 47.64 -21.32 -2.79
C PHE A 32 48.42 -21.52 -4.09
N GLU A 33 49.74 -21.34 -4.09
CA GLU A 33 50.58 -21.56 -5.27
C GLU A 33 50.67 -23.04 -5.70
N GLY A 34 50.30 -23.98 -4.80
CA GLY A 34 50.29 -25.42 -5.08
C GLY A 34 49.04 -25.97 -5.76
N ILE A 35 47.93 -25.22 -5.82
CA ILE A 35 46.64 -25.71 -6.36
C ILE A 35 46.41 -25.26 -7.81
N ALA A 36 46.95 -24.10 -8.20
CA ALA A 36 46.80 -23.52 -9.54
C ALA A 36 47.60 -24.23 -10.67
N ALA A 37 48.01 -25.48 -10.46
CA ALA A 37 48.94 -26.21 -11.33
C ALA A 37 48.35 -27.46 -12.03
N ASP A 38 47.26 -28.04 -11.52
CA ASP A 38 46.67 -29.29 -12.08
C ASP A 38 45.48 -29.04 -13.05
N GLU A 39 44.87 -27.84 -13.04
CA GLU A 39 43.66 -27.54 -13.82
C GLU A 39 43.93 -27.16 -15.30
N GLN A 40 45.07 -27.58 -15.87
CA GLN A 40 45.48 -27.23 -17.24
C GLN A 40 45.62 -28.42 -18.20
N THR A 41 44.94 -29.55 -17.95
CA THR A 41 44.92 -30.73 -18.87
C THR A 41 43.56 -31.43 -19.01
N ALA A 42 42.43 -30.70 -18.93
CA ALA A 42 41.10 -31.34 -18.90
C ALA A 42 39.95 -30.69 -19.72
N ASP A 43 40.20 -29.77 -20.66
CA ASP A 43 39.14 -29.38 -21.62
C ASP A 43 39.70 -29.02 -23.01
N ALA A 44 39.39 -29.86 -24.00
CA ALA A 44 39.83 -29.73 -25.39
C ALA A 44 38.91 -30.45 -26.41
N ASP A 45 37.91 -31.22 -25.97
CA ASP A 45 37.18 -32.20 -26.80
C ASP A 45 35.64 -32.01 -26.83
N THR A 46 35.15 -30.80 -26.50
CA THR A 46 33.70 -30.47 -26.59
C THR A 46 33.35 -29.27 -27.48
N ALA A 47 34.28 -28.80 -28.31
CA ALA A 47 34.15 -27.57 -29.10
C ALA A 47 33.98 -27.79 -30.62
N ASN A 48 33.16 -28.76 -31.07
CA ASN A 48 32.91 -28.96 -32.51
C ASN A 48 31.56 -29.63 -32.86
N ALA A 49 30.44 -28.93 -32.64
CA ALA A 49 29.16 -29.23 -33.28
C ALA A 49 28.30 -27.96 -33.42
N HIS A 50 27.45 -27.91 -34.46
CA HIS A 50 26.40 -26.90 -34.67
C HIS A 50 26.82 -25.42 -34.80
N ALA A 51 27.90 -25.16 -35.53
CA ALA A 51 28.06 -23.89 -36.24
C ALA A 51 27.42 -23.97 -37.65
N THR A 52 26.10 -23.72 -37.73
CA THR A 52 25.38 -23.57 -39.02
C THR A 52 24.22 -22.59 -38.90
N ASP A 53 23.77 -22.06 -40.05
CA ASP A 53 22.55 -21.24 -40.25
C ASP A 53 22.47 -19.85 -39.60
N ALA A 54 23.60 -19.31 -39.13
CA ALA A 54 23.79 -17.87 -38.95
C ALA A 54 24.46 -17.23 -40.20
N ARG A 55 23.84 -17.31 -41.38
CA ARG A 55 24.41 -16.73 -42.62
C ARG A 55 23.42 -16.34 -43.74
N ALA A 56 22.56 -15.38 -43.47
CA ALA A 56 21.84 -14.62 -44.51
C ALA A 56 21.56 -13.18 -44.03
N ALA A 57 21.46 -12.24 -44.98
CA ALA A 57 21.01 -10.85 -44.77
C ALA A 57 21.88 -9.94 -43.86
N ASP A 58 23.17 -9.80 -44.17
CA ASP A 58 23.93 -8.57 -43.88
C ASP A 58 24.56 -8.03 -45.18
N GLU A 59 23.78 -7.27 -45.95
CA GLU A 59 24.26 -6.67 -47.22
C GLU A 59 23.48 -5.40 -47.64
N GLN A 60 23.20 -4.45 -46.72
CA GLN A 60 22.81 -3.09 -47.17
C GLN A 60 23.03 -1.92 -46.18
N THR A 61 24.26 -1.68 -45.74
CA THR A 61 24.61 -0.43 -45.01
C THR A 61 25.84 0.28 -45.57
N ALA A 62 25.65 1.17 -46.55
CA ALA A 62 26.56 2.31 -46.82
C ALA A 62 26.01 3.27 -47.88
N ASN A 63 25.64 4.50 -47.50
CA ASN A 63 26.24 5.69 -48.13
C ASN A 63 25.94 7.05 -47.46
N VAL A 64 26.94 7.93 -47.55
CA VAL A 64 26.92 9.41 -47.38
C VAL A 64 26.68 9.98 -45.96
N ARG A 65 27.60 10.87 -45.56
CA ARG A 65 27.58 11.76 -44.38
C ARG A 65 27.22 13.18 -44.82
N ALA A 66 26.80 14.06 -43.89
CA ALA A 66 27.57 15.27 -43.47
C ALA A 66 26.72 16.45 -42.94
N ALA A 67 27.40 17.34 -42.19
CA ALA A 67 27.14 18.79 -41.99
C ALA A 67 26.10 19.27 -40.93
N ASP A 68 26.63 19.52 -39.72
CA ASP A 68 26.74 20.86 -39.09
C ASP A 68 25.50 21.75 -38.80
N ALA A 69 25.11 21.73 -37.51
CA ALA A 69 25.02 22.87 -36.58
C ALA A 69 24.28 24.19 -36.94
N HIS A 70 23.29 24.55 -36.10
CA HIS A 70 23.15 25.90 -35.49
C HIS A 70 22.27 25.89 -34.22
N THR A 71 22.44 26.92 -33.38
CA THR A 71 21.63 27.33 -32.21
C THR A 71 21.58 28.87 -32.18
N PRO A 72 20.90 29.52 -31.22
CA PRO A 72 19.50 29.42 -30.77
C PRO A 72 18.72 30.74 -31.03
N ASP A 73 17.47 30.89 -30.55
CA ASP A 73 17.00 32.05 -29.72
C ASP A 73 15.47 32.33 -29.73
N THR A 74 14.94 32.58 -28.52
CA THR A 74 13.81 33.43 -28.07
C THR A 74 12.60 33.79 -28.96
N TYR A 75 11.37 33.66 -28.44
CA TYR A 75 10.53 34.80 -27.99
C TYR A 75 9.26 34.37 -27.17
N LEU A 76 8.62 35.33 -26.49
CA LEU A 76 7.42 35.28 -25.62
C LEU A 76 6.58 36.58 -25.88
N PRO A 77 5.40 36.86 -25.27
CA PRO A 77 4.28 36.05 -24.76
C PRO A 77 2.90 36.57 -25.31
N ASP A 78 1.84 36.65 -24.47
CA ASP A 78 0.62 37.51 -24.54
C ASP A 78 -0.52 37.12 -25.53
N GLU A 79 -1.85 37.36 -25.27
CA GLU A 79 -2.57 37.88 -24.08
C GLU A 79 -4.10 37.55 -24.08
N ALA A 80 -4.68 37.31 -22.89
CA ALA A 80 -5.95 37.85 -22.31
C ALA A 80 -7.39 37.68 -22.93
N ALA A 81 -8.38 38.20 -22.16
CA ALA A 81 -9.87 38.31 -22.32
C ALA A 81 -10.72 37.06 -21.96
N THR A 82 -11.60 36.99 -20.92
CA THR A 82 -12.80 37.80 -20.49
C THR A 82 -14.03 37.64 -21.42
N ASP A 83 -15.33 37.69 -21.04
CA ASP A 83 -16.13 37.93 -19.79
C ASP A 83 -17.61 37.47 -20.03
N THR A 84 -18.67 37.54 -19.20
CA THR A 84 -19.02 38.02 -17.82
C THR A 84 -20.33 37.31 -17.31
N PHE A 85 -20.45 36.97 -16.00
CA PHE A 85 -21.71 36.92 -15.17
C PHE A 85 -22.89 35.97 -15.59
N GLY A 86 -23.94 35.68 -14.77
CA GLY A 86 -24.20 35.93 -13.33
C GLY A 86 -25.69 35.75 -12.90
N ASP A 87 -25.90 35.28 -11.66
CA ASP A 87 -27.08 35.38 -10.76
C ASP A 87 -28.51 34.90 -11.11
N ARG A 88 -29.14 34.19 -10.13
CA ARG A 88 -30.26 34.73 -9.31
C ARG A 88 -30.69 33.84 -8.13
N PHE A 89 -30.67 34.42 -6.91
CA PHE A 89 -31.41 33.94 -5.72
C PHE A 89 -32.85 34.53 -5.70
N PRO A 90 -33.79 33.97 -4.90
CA PRO A 90 -34.07 34.52 -3.55
C PRO A 90 -34.48 33.44 -2.51
N ASP A 91 -34.70 33.70 -1.22
CA ASP A 91 -34.18 34.66 -0.22
C ASP A 91 -34.64 34.15 1.17
N PHE A 92 -33.96 34.50 2.28
CA PHE A 92 -34.59 34.56 3.60
C PHE A 92 -33.84 35.47 4.58
N GLN A 93 -34.20 36.76 4.63
CA GLN A 93 -33.76 37.65 5.71
C GLN A 93 -34.56 37.46 7.00
N ASN A 94 -33.88 37.32 8.15
CA ASN A 94 -34.02 38.18 9.34
C ASN A 94 -33.24 37.69 10.57
N TYR A 95 -32.01 38.18 10.74
CA TYR A 95 -31.53 38.67 12.05
C TYR A 95 -30.55 39.83 11.81
N SER A 96 -30.73 40.93 12.56
CA SER A 96 -29.98 42.17 12.40
C SER A 96 -28.67 42.19 13.22
N PRO A 97 -27.71 43.10 12.93
CA PRO A 97 -26.31 42.70 12.83
C PRO A 97 -25.45 42.92 14.08
N VAL A 98 -24.42 42.07 14.19
CA VAL A 98 -23.10 42.45 14.76
C VAL A 98 -22.00 41.97 13.80
N THR A 99 -21.63 42.86 12.89
CA THR A 99 -20.32 42.88 12.21
C THR A 99 -19.23 43.31 13.22
N VAL A 100 -17.94 42.98 13.10
CA VAL A 100 -17.18 42.24 12.06
C VAL A 100 -15.88 41.66 12.67
N ILE A 101 -15.30 40.61 12.06
CA ILE A 101 -14.01 39.92 12.35
C ILE A 101 -13.80 39.40 13.80
N PRO A 102 -13.05 38.29 13.94
CA PRO A 102 -12.03 38.18 14.98
C PRO A 102 -10.71 38.80 14.49
N GLU A 103 -10.55 40.11 14.71
CA GLU A 103 -9.20 40.56 15.08
C GLU A 103 -8.78 39.76 16.31
N ASN A 104 -7.49 39.43 16.39
CA ASN A 104 -6.91 38.55 17.40
C ASN A 104 -7.39 37.09 17.27
N ILE A 105 -6.45 36.23 16.87
CA ILE A 105 -6.28 34.97 17.60
C ILE A 105 -6.05 35.39 19.07
N SER A 106 -7.10 35.32 19.89
CA SER A 106 -7.07 35.83 21.27
C SER A 106 -5.91 35.20 22.05
N PRO A 107 -5.12 35.97 22.82
CA PRO A 107 -4.09 35.42 23.71
C PRO A 107 -4.60 34.39 24.73
N GLY A 108 -5.92 34.29 24.92
CA GLY A 108 -6.58 33.28 25.75
C GLY A 108 -7.10 32.02 25.03
N SER A 109 -7.01 31.91 23.69
CA SER A 109 -7.36 30.67 22.97
C SER A 109 -6.17 29.72 22.91
N ALA A 110 -6.40 28.41 22.71
CA ALA A 110 -5.32 27.42 22.64
C ALA A 110 -4.30 27.75 21.52
N ALA A 111 -4.79 28.00 20.29
CA ALA A 111 -3.96 28.44 19.18
C ALA A 111 -3.26 29.80 19.45
N GLY A 112 -3.87 30.70 20.22
CA GLY A 112 -3.25 31.97 20.62
C GLY A 112 -2.16 31.80 21.67
N GLN A 113 -2.32 30.88 22.61
CA GLN A 113 -1.27 30.51 23.58
C GLN A 113 -0.08 29.86 22.87
N VAL A 114 -0.35 29.05 21.82
CA VAL A 114 0.68 28.49 20.93
C VAL A 114 1.41 29.57 20.12
N LEU A 115 0.71 30.52 19.49
CA LEU A 115 1.39 31.61 18.77
C LEU A 115 2.18 32.54 19.71
N ASN A 116 1.69 32.78 20.94
CA ASN A 116 2.45 33.42 22.04
C ASN A 116 3.58 32.53 22.61
N SER A 117 3.91 31.44 21.93
CA SER A 117 5.02 30.53 22.22
C SER A 117 5.97 30.36 21.04
N ILE A 118 5.77 31.10 19.94
CA ILE A 118 6.77 31.31 18.90
C ILE A 118 7.73 32.42 19.36
N MET A 119 9.04 32.21 19.23
CA MET A 119 10.07 33.20 19.58
C MET A 119 10.93 33.60 18.35
N PRO A 120 11.36 34.87 18.27
CA PRO A 120 12.39 35.28 17.32
C PRO A 120 13.65 34.42 17.46
N GLY A 121 14.28 34.11 16.32
CA GLY A 121 15.43 33.20 16.28
C GLY A 121 16.57 33.59 17.23
N ASP A 122 16.84 34.88 17.42
CA ASP A 122 17.92 35.31 18.32
C ASP A 122 17.61 35.10 19.80
N GLU A 123 16.34 35.12 20.23
CA GLU A 123 15.94 34.74 21.60
C GLU A 123 15.93 33.23 21.77
N PHE A 124 15.40 32.51 20.78
CA PHE A 124 15.38 31.06 20.72
C PHE A 124 16.80 30.45 20.81
N ASP A 125 17.76 30.95 20.02
CA ASP A 125 19.14 30.48 20.00
C ASP A 125 19.86 30.68 21.35
N LYS A 126 19.54 31.75 22.10
CA LYS A 126 20.08 31.97 23.46
C LYS A 126 19.62 30.87 24.41
N ILE A 127 18.33 30.51 24.39
CA ILE A 127 17.76 29.49 25.28
C ILE A 127 18.19 28.08 24.84
N LYS A 128 18.32 27.84 23.52
CA LYS A 128 18.79 26.56 22.97
C LYS A 128 20.23 26.22 23.38
N LEU A 129 21.11 27.21 23.54
CA LEU A 129 22.47 27.00 24.05
C LEU A 129 22.50 26.41 25.47
N ASP A 130 21.55 26.78 26.32
CA ASP A 130 21.43 26.28 27.70
C ASP A 130 20.74 24.90 27.80
N ALA A 131 20.16 24.37 26.71
CA ALA A 131 19.48 23.08 26.66
C ALA A 131 20.42 21.86 26.51
N SER A 132 21.73 22.04 26.71
CA SER A 132 22.75 21.03 26.38
C SER A 132 22.67 19.77 27.25
N GLY A 133 22.78 18.60 26.61
CA GLY A 133 22.94 17.32 27.31
C GLY A 133 21.66 16.67 27.83
N LYS A 134 20.48 17.16 27.42
CA LYS A 134 19.19 16.49 27.68
C LYS A 134 18.59 15.90 26.41
N SER A 135 17.83 14.82 26.56
CA SER A 135 17.02 14.19 25.52
C SER A 135 15.53 14.31 25.84
N LEU A 136 14.70 14.12 24.81
CA LEU A 136 13.26 13.91 24.93
C LEU A 136 12.97 12.47 25.40
N SER A 137 11.82 12.23 26.03
CA SER A 137 11.29 10.89 26.34
C SER A 137 9.79 10.76 26.05
N SER A 138 9.25 9.54 26.10
CA SER A 138 7.81 9.25 25.94
C SER A 138 6.92 9.97 26.94
N ASP A 139 7.46 10.30 28.11
CA ASP A 139 6.73 10.89 29.24
C ASP A 139 6.75 12.43 29.23
N ASP A 140 7.34 13.04 28.19
CA ASP A 140 7.52 14.49 28.07
C ASP A 140 6.41 15.20 27.26
N LEU A 141 5.84 14.53 26.25
CA LEU A 141 4.92 15.10 25.28
C LEU A 141 3.75 14.17 24.96
N SER A 142 2.57 14.77 24.85
CA SER A 142 1.35 14.12 24.37
C SER A 142 0.82 14.86 23.16
N TRP A 143 0.17 14.15 22.24
CA TRP A 143 -0.42 14.72 21.04
C TRP A 143 -1.92 14.39 20.99
N PHE A 144 -2.75 15.43 21.02
CA PHE A 144 -4.21 15.37 21.22
C PHE A 144 -4.67 14.56 22.47
N GLY A 145 -3.77 14.34 23.43
CA GLY A 145 -4.00 13.62 24.69
C GLY A 145 -3.47 12.18 24.70
N ASP A 146 -3.10 11.63 23.54
CA ASP A 146 -2.41 10.35 23.41
C ASP A 146 -0.88 10.55 23.44
N ALA A 147 -0.09 9.47 23.40
CA ALA A 147 1.36 9.58 23.25
C ALA A 147 1.75 10.30 21.94
N ALA A 148 2.86 11.04 21.94
CA ALA A 148 3.41 11.59 20.70
C ALA A 148 4.28 10.56 19.97
N ALA A 149 4.16 10.46 18.64
CA ALA A 149 5.09 9.70 17.81
C ALA A 149 6.45 10.42 17.80
N ALA A 150 7.52 9.75 18.23
CA ALA A 150 8.84 10.38 18.34
C ALA A 150 10.02 9.41 18.14
N ASP A 151 11.11 9.95 17.59
CA ASP A 151 12.43 9.33 17.59
C ASP A 151 13.24 9.99 18.72
N PHE A 152 13.45 9.24 19.80
CA PHE A 152 14.13 9.76 21.00
C PHE A 152 15.65 9.81 20.84
N SER A 153 16.21 9.16 19.81
CA SER A 153 17.65 9.17 19.51
C SER A 153 18.10 10.48 18.84
N THR A 154 17.21 11.07 18.04
CA THR A 154 17.40 12.34 17.31
C THR A 154 16.63 13.51 17.93
N GLY A 155 15.60 13.23 18.73
CA GLY A 155 14.71 14.24 19.29
C GLY A 155 13.71 14.80 18.28
N ILE A 156 13.24 13.98 17.33
CA ILE A 156 12.24 14.37 16.33
C ILE A 156 10.86 13.89 16.79
N VAL A 157 9.87 14.79 16.80
CA VAL A 157 8.45 14.50 17.03
C VAL A 157 7.70 14.60 15.70
N TYR A 158 6.93 13.57 15.38
CA TYR A 158 6.23 13.40 14.12
C TYR A 158 4.74 13.70 14.30
N LEU A 159 4.19 14.56 13.44
CA LEU A 159 2.78 14.95 13.45
C LEU A 159 2.08 14.46 12.15
N PRO A 160 1.46 13.27 12.15
CA PRO A 160 0.66 12.75 11.04
C PRO A 160 -0.51 13.69 10.65
N CYS A 161 -0.45 14.31 9.47
CA CYS A 161 -1.41 15.32 9.02
C CYS A 161 -1.96 15.00 7.64
N LYS A 162 -3.29 14.96 7.48
CA LYS A 162 -3.94 14.97 6.16
C LYS A 162 -4.60 16.31 5.92
N ILE A 163 -4.13 17.00 4.89
CA ILE A 163 -4.73 18.24 4.38
C ILE A 163 -5.78 17.86 3.32
N VAL A 164 -6.98 18.44 3.40
CA VAL A 164 -8.04 18.26 2.39
C VAL A 164 -8.70 19.59 2.05
N GLY A 165 -9.34 19.67 0.88
CA GLY A 165 -10.02 20.88 0.40
C GLY A 165 -9.10 21.95 -0.22
N ALA A 166 -7.79 21.72 -0.29
CA ALA A 166 -6.81 22.65 -0.84
C ALA A 166 -6.80 22.73 -2.39
N GLU A 167 -7.40 21.76 -3.08
CA GLU A 167 -7.34 21.65 -4.55
C GLU A 167 -8.62 22.17 -5.26
N ALA A 168 -9.69 22.41 -4.50
CA ALA A 168 -11.04 22.61 -5.05
C ALA A 168 -11.20 23.88 -5.92
N GLU A 169 -10.30 24.85 -5.79
CA GLU A 169 -10.29 26.10 -6.58
C GLU A 169 -9.01 26.25 -7.44
N GLY A 170 -8.23 25.19 -7.62
CA GLY A 170 -7.07 25.16 -8.53
C GLY A 170 -5.83 25.97 -8.09
N GLY A 171 -5.88 26.60 -6.92
CA GLY A 171 -4.73 27.18 -6.22
C GLY A 171 -4.58 26.54 -4.85
N GLY A 172 -3.36 26.10 -4.51
CA GLY A 172 -3.06 25.43 -3.25
C GLY A 172 -3.21 26.31 -2.00
N MET A 173 -2.84 25.75 -0.84
CA MET A 173 -3.05 26.38 0.46
C MET A 173 -2.38 27.76 0.56
N SER A 174 -3.16 28.80 0.92
CA SER A 174 -2.59 30.13 1.13
C SER A 174 -1.75 30.22 2.42
N PRO A 175 -0.76 31.11 2.50
CA PRO A 175 0.05 31.34 3.71
C PRO A 175 -0.73 31.49 5.03
N LYS A 176 -1.93 32.08 4.95
CA LYS A 176 -2.85 32.27 6.09
C LYS A 176 -3.51 30.96 6.52
N GLN A 177 -3.83 30.07 5.58
CA GLN A 177 -4.33 28.72 5.87
C GLN A 177 -3.19 27.82 6.39
N SER A 178 -1.98 27.88 5.81
CA SER A 178 -0.80 27.14 6.28
C SER A 178 -0.50 27.42 7.75
N LYS A 179 -0.43 28.70 8.12
CA LYS A 179 -0.23 29.12 9.53
C LYS A 179 -1.37 28.71 10.45
N ALA A 180 -2.61 28.61 9.95
CA ALA A 180 -3.76 28.15 10.73
C ALA A 180 -3.73 26.63 10.98
N VAL A 181 -3.36 25.82 9.97
CA VAL A 181 -3.18 24.37 10.13
C VAL A 181 -1.98 24.09 11.05
N TRP A 182 -0.85 24.76 10.84
CA TRP A 182 0.34 24.66 11.68
C TRP A 182 0.03 24.99 13.16
N GLY A 183 -0.61 26.13 13.43
CA GLY A 183 -1.03 26.50 14.79
C GLY A 183 -2.02 25.51 15.42
N SER A 184 -2.78 24.77 14.62
CA SER A 184 -3.71 23.73 15.09
C SER A 184 -3.01 22.40 15.39
N LEU A 185 -2.03 22.00 14.56
CA LEU A 185 -1.15 20.86 14.81
C LEU A 185 -0.36 21.03 16.12
N LEU A 186 0.24 22.21 16.30
CA LEU A 186 0.97 22.56 17.51
C LEU A 186 0.08 22.70 18.76
N ALA A 187 -1.19 23.07 18.61
CA ALA A 187 -2.15 23.08 19.73
C ALA A 187 -2.55 21.67 20.18
N GLY A 188 -2.35 20.64 19.34
CA GLY A 188 -2.45 19.25 19.75
C GLY A 188 -1.25 18.77 20.57
N LEU A 189 -0.05 19.31 20.33
CA LEU A 189 1.18 18.89 21.00
C LEU A 189 1.33 19.61 22.35
N THR A 190 1.25 18.88 23.46
CA THR A 190 1.21 19.46 24.81
C THR A 190 2.18 18.79 25.80
N PRO A 191 2.75 19.55 26.76
CA PRO A 191 3.65 19.01 27.79
C PRO A 191 2.96 18.00 28.71
N VAL A 192 3.68 16.93 29.06
CA VAL A 192 3.25 15.93 30.05
C VAL A 192 3.94 16.20 31.41
N SER A 193 3.53 15.48 32.45
CA SER A 193 3.80 15.73 33.87
C SER A 193 5.27 16.05 34.22
N GLY A 194 5.59 17.34 34.38
CA GLY A 194 6.91 17.83 34.81
C GLY A 194 7.52 18.86 33.87
N ALA A 195 6.95 19.00 32.67
CA ALA A 195 7.21 20.10 31.76
C ALA A 195 6.17 21.23 31.93
N GLU A 196 6.61 22.47 31.73
CA GLU A 196 5.82 23.69 31.97
C GLU A 196 5.27 24.31 30.68
N LYS A 197 6.08 24.32 29.61
CA LYS A 197 5.78 25.01 28.35
C LYS A 197 6.58 24.44 27.18
N ILE A 198 5.98 24.43 25.98
CA ILE A 198 6.70 24.29 24.71
C ILE A 198 6.91 25.68 24.10
N TRP A 199 8.09 25.89 23.52
CA TRP A 199 8.40 27.05 22.69
C TRP A 199 8.85 26.60 21.29
N TYR A 200 8.58 27.41 20.28
CA TYR A 200 8.90 27.14 18.88
C TYR A 200 9.71 28.28 18.28
N ARG A 201 10.57 28.00 17.31
CA ARG A 201 11.28 29.04 16.55
C ARG A 201 10.32 29.69 15.54
N GLU A 202 10.47 30.99 15.31
CA GLU A 202 9.85 31.65 14.15
C GLU A 202 10.47 31.12 12.85
N ASP A 203 9.62 30.56 11.97
CA ASP A 203 10.04 29.80 10.80
C ASP A 203 9.17 30.16 9.56
N PRO A 204 9.77 30.57 8.42
CA PRO A 204 9.04 30.86 7.18
C PRO A 204 8.24 29.68 6.63
N MET A 205 8.67 28.43 6.83
CA MET A 205 7.98 27.24 6.32
C MET A 205 6.61 27.01 6.96
N THR A 206 6.26 27.79 7.98
CA THR A 206 4.88 27.85 8.51
C THR A 206 3.88 28.48 7.54
N GLU A 207 4.35 29.22 6.52
CA GLU A 207 3.52 29.74 5.42
C GLU A 207 3.36 28.77 4.24
N ASP A 208 4.24 27.78 4.10
CA ASP A 208 4.11 26.70 3.12
C ASP A 208 4.23 25.33 3.80
N LEU A 209 3.13 24.92 4.44
CA LEU A 209 3.08 23.66 5.16
C LEU A 209 3.13 22.45 4.21
N ALA A 210 2.77 22.63 2.93
CA ALA A 210 2.83 21.57 1.93
C ALA A 210 4.28 21.32 1.49
N GLY A 211 5.02 22.37 1.12
CA GLY A 211 6.46 22.30 0.87
C GLY A 211 7.23 21.80 2.10
N ALA A 212 6.87 22.26 3.30
CA ALA A 212 7.46 21.77 4.55
C ALA A 212 7.26 20.26 4.77
N MET A 213 6.11 19.71 4.35
CA MET A 213 5.85 18.28 4.38
C MET A 213 6.67 17.55 3.31
N GLU A 214 6.67 18.00 2.06
CA GLU A 214 7.40 17.38 0.94
C GLU A 214 8.92 17.33 1.19
N GLU A 215 9.52 18.43 1.64
CA GLU A 215 10.95 18.50 1.95
C GLU A 215 11.33 17.71 3.22
N GLY A 216 10.37 17.42 4.10
CA GLY A 216 10.61 16.81 5.42
C GLY A 216 11.23 17.80 6.41
N HIS A 217 10.75 19.05 6.41
CA HIS A 217 11.33 20.15 7.17
C HIS A 217 11.23 19.96 8.69
N LEU A 218 12.30 20.32 9.41
CA LEU A 218 12.42 20.18 10.85
C LEU A 218 12.25 21.53 11.55
N PHE A 219 11.03 21.81 12.02
CA PHE A 219 10.72 22.99 12.81
C PHE A 219 11.36 22.89 14.21
N GLU A 220 12.17 23.87 14.60
CA GLU A 220 12.89 23.82 15.88
C GLU A 220 11.98 24.15 17.08
N ALA A 221 12.09 23.34 18.15
CA ALA A 221 11.32 23.49 19.38
C ALA A 221 12.17 23.33 20.67
N LEU A 222 11.66 23.87 21.77
CA LEU A 222 12.25 23.80 23.11
C LEU A 222 11.17 23.42 24.13
N LEU A 223 11.40 22.36 24.90
CA LEU A 223 10.55 21.96 26.02
C LEU A 223 11.15 22.47 27.33
N GLN A 224 10.43 23.35 28.03
CA GLN A 224 10.81 23.86 29.34
C GLN A 224 10.38 22.86 30.43
N LYS A 225 11.35 22.20 31.08
CA LYS A 225 11.12 21.30 32.22
C LYS A 225 11.59 21.96 33.53
N ALA A 226 11.05 21.53 34.66
CA ALA A 226 11.37 22.08 35.98
C ALA A 226 12.87 21.97 36.38
N ASP A 227 13.63 21.10 35.71
CA ASP A 227 15.07 20.93 35.88
C ASP A 227 15.92 21.57 34.75
N GLY A 228 15.29 22.30 33.81
CA GLY A 228 15.93 22.99 32.67
C GLY A 228 15.45 22.50 31.29
N THR A 229 15.80 23.24 30.24
CA THR A 229 15.27 23.08 28.87
C THR A 229 15.79 21.82 28.13
N VAL A 230 14.96 21.23 27.28
CA VAL A 230 15.31 20.21 26.27
C VAL A 230 15.09 20.79 24.88
N ALA A 231 16.02 20.58 23.94
CA ALA A 231 15.81 20.93 22.53
C ALA A 231 15.34 19.72 21.73
N PHE A 232 14.37 19.94 20.84
CA PHE A 232 13.80 18.91 19.97
C PHE A 232 13.34 19.54 18.64
N SER A 233 12.95 18.71 17.67
CA SER A 233 12.39 19.15 16.39
C SER A 233 10.97 18.60 16.23
N VAL A 234 10.11 19.37 15.58
CA VAL A 234 8.78 18.94 15.13
C VAL A 234 8.79 18.81 13.62
N MET A 235 8.18 17.75 13.10
CA MET A 235 8.03 17.53 11.67
C MET A 235 6.60 17.05 11.36
N VAL A 236 6.06 17.51 10.24
CA VAL A 236 4.75 17.09 9.75
C VAL A 236 4.94 16.03 8.66
N SER A 237 4.12 14.99 8.67
CA SER A 237 4.13 13.96 7.62
C SER A 237 2.72 13.73 7.07
N GLY A 238 2.64 13.44 5.77
CA GLY A 238 1.41 12.99 5.10
C GLY A 238 1.12 11.50 5.26
N LEU A 239 1.99 10.73 5.92
CA LEU A 239 1.75 9.30 6.23
C LEU A 239 1.37 9.08 7.71
N PRO A 240 0.53 8.07 8.01
CA PRO A 240 0.35 7.57 9.36
C PRO A 240 1.65 7.01 9.94
N PHE A 241 1.82 7.11 11.25
CA PHE A 241 2.94 6.50 11.95
C PHE A 241 2.53 5.22 12.66
N LEU A 242 3.42 4.24 12.67
CA LEU A 242 3.30 3.01 13.45
C LEU A 242 4.57 2.86 14.29
N MET A 243 4.41 2.66 15.59
CA MET A 243 5.51 2.52 16.54
C MET A 243 5.47 1.13 17.18
N ILE A 244 6.61 0.46 17.25
CA ILE A 244 6.79 -0.80 17.99
C ILE A 244 7.94 -0.62 18.97
N ASP A 245 7.66 -0.72 20.26
CA ASP A 245 8.69 -0.73 21.30
C ASP A 245 8.71 -2.11 21.98
N GLN A 246 9.87 -2.75 21.95
CA GLN A 246 10.15 -4.05 22.54
C GLN A 246 10.15 -3.99 24.07
N THR A 247 9.61 -5.03 24.73
CA THR A 247 9.39 -5.05 26.19
C THR A 247 9.99 -6.24 26.93
N ASP A 248 10.48 -7.27 26.24
CA ASP A 248 11.23 -8.38 26.85
C ASP A 248 12.70 -8.02 27.16
N GLY A 249 13.32 -7.20 26.29
CA GLY A 249 14.73 -6.81 26.40
C GLY A 249 15.71 -7.87 25.87
N GLU A 250 15.25 -8.77 25.00
CA GLU A 250 16.07 -9.82 24.38
C GLU A 250 16.72 -9.34 23.06
N ASP A 251 17.77 -10.00 22.59
CA ASP A 251 18.32 -9.72 21.25
C ASP A 251 17.33 -10.23 20.19
N ILE A 252 17.05 -9.45 19.14
CA ILE A 252 16.13 -9.87 18.06
C ILE A 252 16.72 -11.05 17.29
N VAL A 253 16.00 -12.18 17.28
CA VAL A 253 16.30 -13.39 16.52
C VAL A 253 15.28 -13.60 15.40
N ASP A 254 15.75 -13.97 14.20
CA ASP A 254 14.88 -14.18 13.04
C ASP A 254 13.87 -15.33 13.27
N GLN A 255 12.59 -15.08 12.96
CA GLN A 255 11.43 -15.96 13.17
C GLN A 255 11.06 -16.29 14.64
N GLU A 256 11.72 -15.73 15.66
CA GLU A 256 11.31 -15.89 17.07
C GLU A 256 10.35 -14.77 17.50
N ASP A 257 9.28 -15.10 18.24
CA ASP A 257 8.24 -14.15 18.69
C ASP A 257 8.70 -13.33 19.92
N HIS A 258 8.99 -12.05 19.69
CA HIS A 258 9.29 -11.05 20.73
C HIS A 258 8.02 -10.37 21.23
N SER A 259 8.07 -9.80 22.44
CA SER A 259 7.00 -9.04 23.10
C SER A 259 7.22 -7.54 22.97
N GLY A 260 6.15 -6.79 22.69
CA GLY A 260 6.23 -5.33 22.58
C GLY A 260 4.95 -4.60 22.97
N GLN A 261 4.98 -3.27 22.87
CA GLN A 261 3.81 -2.44 22.66
C GLN A 261 3.80 -1.97 21.20
N ILE A 262 2.61 -1.89 20.60
CA ILE A 262 2.38 -1.20 19.34
C ILE A 262 1.52 0.04 19.57
N ALA A 263 1.84 1.13 18.89
CA ALA A 263 0.97 2.27 18.72
C ALA A 263 0.76 2.59 17.23
N VAL A 264 -0.44 3.01 16.84
CA VAL A 264 -0.74 3.52 15.50
C VAL A 264 -1.32 4.92 15.62
N PHE A 265 -0.66 5.86 14.97
CA PHE A 265 -0.98 7.28 14.94
C PHE A 265 -1.58 7.63 13.56
N PRO A 266 -2.92 7.65 13.42
CA PRO A 266 -3.59 7.99 12.16
C PRO A 266 -3.42 9.48 11.82
N LEU A 267 -3.64 9.82 10.56
CA LEU A 267 -3.59 11.19 10.07
C LEU A 267 -4.69 12.05 10.69
N GLN A 268 -4.30 13.10 11.40
CA GLN A 268 -5.22 14.16 11.82
C GLN A 268 -5.66 14.95 10.59
N THR A 269 -6.97 14.98 10.31
CA THR A 269 -7.49 15.54 9.06
C THR A 269 -7.92 17.00 9.24
N PHE A 270 -7.37 17.89 8.40
CA PHE A 270 -7.63 19.32 8.37
C PHE A 270 -8.23 19.74 7.03
N ASP A 271 -9.46 20.23 7.07
CA ASP A 271 -10.21 20.71 5.89
C ASP A 271 -10.03 22.23 5.75
N VAL A 272 -9.20 22.65 4.80
CA VAL A 272 -8.84 24.06 4.63
C VAL A 272 -9.87 24.88 3.86
N SER A 273 -10.86 24.23 3.22
CA SER A 273 -12.01 24.92 2.62
C SER A 273 -12.85 25.66 3.68
N LYS A 274 -12.85 25.15 4.92
CA LYS A 274 -13.52 25.76 6.08
C LYS A 274 -12.73 26.91 6.69
N ILE A 275 -11.44 27.05 6.37
CA ILE A 275 -10.56 28.12 6.89
C ILE A 275 -10.70 29.37 6.01
N HIS A 276 -11.61 30.26 6.41
CA HIS A 276 -12.02 31.42 5.61
C HIS A 276 -10.87 32.41 5.36
N ALA A 277 -10.59 32.67 4.08
CA ALA A 277 -9.60 33.65 3.61
C ALA A 277 -10.08 35.11 3.79
N GLY A 278 -10.28 35.55 5.04
CA GLY A 278 -10.80 36.89 5.33
C GLY A 278 -9.90 37.99 4.76
N THR A 279 -10.43 38.74 3.79
CA THR A 279 -9.82 39.91 3.15
C THR A 279 -10.02 41.15 4.01
N GLY A 280 -8.94 41.86 4.32
CA GLY A 280 -8.98 43.09 5.13
C GLY A 280 -8.67 44.33 4.29
N ASP A 281 -9.58 45.31 4.29
CA ASP A 281 -9.32 46.65 3.76
C ASP A 281 -10.16 47.69 4.54
N GLU A 282 -9.95 47.76 5.87
CA GLU A 282 -10.62 48.74 6.72
C GLU A 282 -10.02 50.14 6.58
N LYS A 283 -10.75 51.03 5.93
CA LYS A 283 -10.55 52.49 6.05
C LYS A 283 -11.55 53.07 7.05
N ALA A 284 -11.01 53.58 8.16
CA ALA A 284 -11.79 54.25 9.19
C ALA A 284 -12.60 55.44 8.65
N GLY A 285 -13.89 55.49 9.02
CA GLY A 285 -14.81 56.59 8.74
C GLY A 285 -15.99 56.55 9.71
N ALA A 286 -16.43 57.71 10.20
CA ALA A 286 -17.45 57.82 11.25
C ALA A 286 -18.68 58.61 10.78
N GLY A 287 -19.87 58.35 11.33
CA GLY A 287 -21.03 59.24 11.18
C GLY A 287 -22.42 58.65 11.46
N SER A 288 -22.96 58.94 12.64
CA SER A 288 -24.35 59.39 12.91
C SER A 288 -25.58 58.79 12.16
N ASP A 289 -26.48 58.21 12.97
CA ASP A 289 -27.91 58.55 13.13
C ASP A 289 -28.96 58.45 11.99
N ALA A 290 -30.18 58.04 12.40
CA ALA A 290 -31.51 58.41 11.85
C ALA A 290 -31.95 57.88 10.46
N GLU A 291 -33.25 57.72 10.13
CA GLU A 291 -34.53 57.47 10.86
C GLU A 291 -35.65 57.17 9.81
N GLN A 292 -36.77 56.53 10.19
CA GLN A 292 -38.05 56.40 9.42
C GLN A 292 -37.98 55.53 8.11
N ALA A 293 -38.95 54.65 7.80
CA ALA A 293 -40.37 54.81 7.39
C ALA A 293 -40.54 55.37 5.95
N ASP A 294 -41.56 55.07 5.14
CA ASP A 294 -42.88 54.44 5.38
C ASP A 294 -43.44 53.74 4.10
N ALA A 295 -44.54 52.99 4.27
CA ALA A 295 -45.61 52.56 3.34
C ALA A 295 -45.48 52.59 1.79
N GLY A 296 -46.07 51.55 1.17
CA GLY A 296 -46.73 51.64 -0.15
C GLY A 296 -46.38 50.50 -1.13
N ALA A 297 -47.27 49.85 -1.90
CA ALA A 297 -48.69 49.46 -1.84
C ALA A 297 -49.16 49.21 -3.29
N GLU A 298 -50.04 48.22 -3.51
CA GLU A 298 -50.80 47.99 -4.78
C GLU A 298 -49.98 47.56 -6.03
N LYS A 299 -50.50 46.79 -7.02
CA LYS A 299 -51.71 45.93 -7.14
C LYS A 299 -51.67 45.04 -8.41
N THR A 300 -52.51 43.99 -8.42
CA THR A 300 -53.28 43.39 -9.55
C THR A 300 -52.63 42.95 -10.87
N ASP A 301 -52.92 41.70 -11.25
CA ASP A 301 -53.42 41.23 -12.57
C ASP A 301 -52.55 41.43 -13.83
N THR A 302 -52.57 40.57 -14.87
CA THR A 302 -53.43 39.43 -15.29
C THR A 302 -52.54 38.47 -16.14
N SER A 303 -52.92 37.33 -16.73
CA SER A 303 -54.18 36.60 -16.97
C SER A 303 -53.88 35.12 -17.29
N ALA A 304 -54.86 34.22 -17.14
CA ALA A 304 -54.73 32.80 -17.50
C ALA A 304 -54.89 32.51 -19.01
N VAL A 305 -54.43 31.33 -19.44
CA VAL A 305 -54.97 30.55 -20.56
C VAL A 305 -55.02 29.08 -20.12
N GLU A 306 -56.16 28.42 -20.30
CA GLU A 306 -56.43 27.02 -19.96
C GLU A 306 -56.47 26.14 -21.22
N THR A 307 -56.26 24.82 -21.08
CA THR A 307 -57.08 23.75 -21.71
C THR A 307 -56.73 22.39 -21.11
N ASP A 308 -57.71 21.78 -20.43
CA ASP A 308 -58.23 20.38 -20.50
C ASP A 308 -57.22 19.21 -20.61
N GLU A 309 -57.22 18.17 -19.75
CA GLU A 309 -58.25 17.12 -19.54
C GLU A 309 -58.50 16.22 -20.80
N GLU A 310 -58.63 14.88 -20.74
CA GLU A 310 -58.82 13.95 -19.62
C GLU A 310 -58.38 12.49 -19.99
N ASN A 311 -58.32 11.60 -18.99
CA ASN A 311 -58.60 10.14 -19.05
C ASN A 311 -57.72 9.14 -19.86
N THR A 312 -57.07 8.21 -19.15
CA THR A 312 -57.40 6.76 -19.23
C THR A 312 -56.76 5.91 -18.11
N GLU A 313 -57.56 5.45 -17.14
CA GLU A 313 -57.15 4.40 -16.20
C GLU A 313 -57.14 3.00 -16.86
N LYS A 314 -56.02 2.26 -16.75
CA LYS A 314 -55.92 0.78 -16.50
C LYS A 314 -54.52 0.22 -16.81
N ALA A 315 -53.57 0.47 -15.92
CA ALA A 315 -52.32 -0.31 -15.82
C ALA A 315 -52.02 -0.79 -14.38
N ASP A 316 -52.75 -0.28 -13.39
CA ASP A 316 -52.47 -0.45 -11.97
C ASP A 316 -52.96 -1.79 -11.41
N ALA A 317 -52.02 -2.71 -11.31
CA ALA A 317 -52.08 -3.95 -10.50
C ALA A 317 -50.71 -4.66 -10.45
N GLY A 318 -49.85 -4.45 -11.47
CA GLY A 318 -48.58 -5.18 -11.61
C GLY A 318 -47.33 -4.50 -11.04
N ILE A 319 -47.37 -3.19 -10.76
CA ILE A 319 -46.16 -2.39 -10.49
C ILE A 319 -45.95 -2.13 -8.99
N GLU A 320 -47.02 -1.89 -8.21
CA GLU A 320 -46.91 -1.51 -6.79
C GLU A 320 -46.14 -2.54 -5.93
N LYS A 321 -46.22 -3.84 -6.28
CA LYS A 321 -45.54 -4.91 -5.53
C LYS A 321 -44.04 -5.04 -5.84
N ALA A 322 -43.53 -4.32 -6.84
CA ALA A 322 -42.09 -4.12 -7.03
C ALA A 322 -41.61 -2.84 -6.31
N ALA A 323 -42.41 -1.77 -6.36
CA ALA A 323 -42.09 -0.48 -5.74
C ALA A 323 -41.93 -0.57 -4.21
N SER A 324 -42.79 -1.33 -3.51
CA SER A 324 -42.75 -1.42 -2.05
C SER A 324 -41.50 -2.09 -1.48
N GLY A 325 -40.76 -2.87 -2.29
CA GLY A 325 -39.48 -3.46 -1.89
C GLY A 325 -38.29 -2.50 -2.03
N ALA A 326 -38.33 -1.64 -3.05
CA ALA A 326 -37.29 -0.63 -3.28
C ALA A 326 -37.41 0.56 -2.31
N ALA A 327 -38.63 0.96 -1.96
CA ALA A 327 -38.89 2.10 -1.07
C ALA A 327 -38.21 1.95 0.30
N GLY A 328 -38.46 0.84 1.02
CA GLY A 328 -37.87 0.63 2.35
C GLY A 328 -36.34 0.47 2.34
N GLY A 329 -35.76 0.03 1.22
CA GLY A 329 -34.31 0.07 1.00
C GLY A 329 -33.80 1.51 0.90
N LEU A 330 -34.43 2.33 0.05
CA LEU A 330 -34.05 3.72 -0.15
C LEU A 330 -34.28 4.59 1.10
N GLU A 331 -35.36 4.38 1.84
CA GLU A 331 -35.62 5.07 3.12
C GLU A 331 -34.53 4.73 4.15
N SER A 332 -34.11 3.47 4.29
CA SER A 332 -32.98 3.14 5.19
C SER A 332 -31.65 3.73 4.73
N ILE A 333 -31.43 3.88 3.41
CA ILE A 333 -30.24 4.55 2.86
C ILE A 333 -30.30 6.07 3.12
N LEU A 334 -31.48 6.68 3.02
CA LEU A 334 -31.68 8.11 3.31
C LEU A 334 -31.60 8.41 4.81
N GLU A 335 -32.05 7.52 5.70
CA GLU A 335 -31.83 7.63 7.15
C GLU A 335 -30.33 7.48 7.49
N ASN A 336 -29.60 6.54 6.87
CA ASN A 336 -28.14 6.45 7.06
C ASN A 336 -27.40 7.68 6.49
N ILE A 337 -27.83 8.23 5.36
CA ILE A 337 -27.27 9.48 4.80
C ILE A 337 -27.62 10.67 5.70
N ALA A 338 -28.80 10.69 6.32
CA ALA A 338 -29.17 11.71 7.31
C ALA A 338 -28.32 11.61 8.58
N ASP A 339 -28.11 10.43 9.15
CA ASP A 339 -27.20 10.22 10.30
C ASP A 339 -25.74 10.63 9.96
N ILE A 340 -25.29 10.34 8.73
CA ILE A 340 -23.97 10.77 8.22
C ILE A 340 -23.92 12.30 8.06
N MET A 341 -24.98 12.93 7.52
CA MET A 341 -25.03 14.38 7.34
C MET A 341 -25.22 15.15 8.65
N GLU A 342 -26.02 14.67 9.60
CA GLU A 342 -26.12 15.25 10.95
C GLU A 342 -24.80 15.09 11.72
N THR A 343 -24.08 13.98 11.52
CA THR A 343 -22.70 13.80 12.00
C THR A 343 -21.73 14.81 11.38
N ILE A 344 -21.90 15.17 10.10
CA ILE A 344 -21.10 16.19 9.41
C ILE A 344 -21.47 17.61 9.88
N GLU A 345 -22.75 17.95 10.00
CA GLU A 345 -23.22 19.27 10.46
C GLU A 345 -22.82 19.55 11.92
N ARG A 346 -22.69 18.50 12.74
CA ARG A 346 -22.13 18.58 14.11
C ARG A 346 -20.64 18.97 14.14
N THR A 347 -19.95 19.10 13.00
CA THR A 347 -18.58 19.62 12.88
C THR A 347 -18.50 21.15 12.67
N GLY A 348 -19.58 21.88 12.95
CA GLY A 348 -19.76 23.34 12.74
C GLY A 348 -18.83 24.32 13.50
N THR A 349 -17.66 23.89 13.96
CA THR A 349 -16.51 24.76 14.26
C THR A 349 -15.22 24.03 13.87
N GLY A 350 -14.26 24.73 13.24
CA GLY A 350 -13.04 24.11 12.71
C GLY A 350 -12.25 23.32 13.74
N SER A 351 -12.35 22.00 13.69
CA SER A 351 -11.79 21.05 14.64
C SER A 351 -11.26 19.83 13.88
N ALA A 352 -10.09 19.32 14.26
CA ALA A 352 -9.50 18.16 13.63
C ALA A 352 -10.37 16.91 13.90
N ALA A 353 -10.66 16.14 12.85
CA ALA A 353 -11.30 14.84 12.99
C ALA A 353 -10.27 13.83 13.52
N SER A 354 -10.14 13.76 14.85
CA SER A 354 -9.14 12.90 15.50
C SER A 354 -9.51 11.42 15.37
N GLY A 355 -8.72 10.69 14.57
CA GLY A 355 -8.66 9.24 14.65
C GLY A 355 -7.98 8.84 15.96
N THR A 356 -8.66 8.02 16.77
CA THR A 356 -8.12 7.56 18.07
C THR A 356 -6.84 6.76 17.87
N THR A 357 -5.81 7.04 18.66
CA THR A 357 -4.58 6.24 18.66
C THR A 357 -4.88 4.82 19.13
N LEU A 358 -4.62 3.82 18.28
CA LEU A 358 -4.60 2.43 18.73
C LEU A 358 -3.31 2.22 19.52
N SER A 359 -3.40 1.82 20.79
CA SER A 359 -2.24 1.40 21.57
C SER A 359 -2.55 0.13 22.36
N CYS A 360 -1.73 -0.90 22.18
CA CYS A 360 -1.91 -2.20 22.82
C CYS A 360 -0.60 -3.00 22.89
N PRO A 361 -0.52 -4.05 23.74
CA PRO A 361 0.54 -5.04 23.64
C PRO A 361 0.51 -5.81 22.32
N CYS A 362 1.66 -6.26 21.85
CA CYS A 362 1.79 -7.11 20.67
C CYS A 362 2.82 -8.23 20.90
N SER A 363 2.77 -9.26 20.05
CA SER A 363 3.95 -10.08 19.75
C SER A 363 4.38 -9.82 18.31
N PHE A 364 5.68 -9.83 18.04
CA PHE A 364 6.23 -9.54 16.71
C PHE A 364 7.49 -10.37 16.41
N HIS A 365 7.74 -10.65 15.13
CA HIS A 365 8.95 -11.37 14.69
C HIS A 365 9.41 -10.91 13.31
N VAL A 366 10.72 -11.04 13.03
CA VAL A 366 11.24 -10.89 11.67
C VAL A 366 10.71 -12.04 10.82
N ARG A 367 10.11 -11.74 9.66
CA ARG A 367 9.41 -12.73 8.81
C ARG A 367 10.09 -12.98 7.46
N GLY A 368 9.60 -13.99 6.75
CA GLY A 368 10.08 -14.29 5.40
C GLY A 368 11.41 -15.04 5.39
N ASN A 369 11.96 -15.31 4.20
CA ASN A 369 13.20 -16.07 4.04
C ASN A 369 14.36 -15.13 3.68
N PHE A 370 14.47 -14.71 2.42
CA PHE A 370 15.55 -13.81 2.01
C PHE A 370 15.46 -12.41 2.65
N ALA A 371 14.25 -11.83 2.72
CA ALA A 371 14.06 -10.49 3.28
C ALA A 371 14.47 -10.36 4.76
N ALA A 372 14.49 -11.47 5.53
CA ALA A 372 15.05 -11.46 6.89
C ALA A 372 16.55 -11.14 6.91
N SER A 373 17.31 -11.49 5.86
CA SER A 373 18.74 -11.17 5.73
C SER A 373 19.06 -9.74 5.27
N MET A 374 18.06 -8.93 4.93
CA MET A 374 18.25 -7.50 4.61
C MET A 374 18.50 -6.68 5.88
N ASP A 375 19.05 -5.47 5.75
CA ASP A 375 19.21 -4.54 6.88
C ASP A 375 17.84 -4.02 7.38
N LYS A 376 16.97 -3.64 6.45
CA LYS A 376 15.60 -3.17 6.72
C LYS A 376 14.65 -4.36 6.89
N LYS A 377 14.53 -4.85 8.12
CA LYS A 377 13.79 -6.08 8.47
C LYS A 377 12.29 -6.01 8.12
N PRO A 378 11.70 -7.06 7.52
CA PRO A 378 10.25 -7.26 7.43
C PRO A 378 9.70 -7.84 8.74
N TRP A 379 8.54 -7.35 9.18
CA TRP A 379 7.92 -7.82 10.43
C TRP A 379 6.58 -8.52 10.18
N LYS A 380 6.27 -9.52 11.01
CA LYS A 380 4.89 -9.86 11.33
C LYS A 380 4.59 -9.30 12.72
N VAL A 381 3.40 -8.74 12.91
CA VAL A 381 2.89 -8.28 14.22
C VAL A 381 1.58 -9.02 14.51
N SER A 382 1.36 -9.37 15.77
CA SER A 382 0.12 -9.99 16.26
C SER A 382 -0.38 -9.21 17.48
N LEU A 383 -1.48 -8.47 17.32
CA LEU A 383 -2.06 -7.60 18.36
C LEU A 383 -2.59 -8.42 19.54
N LYS A 384 -2.38 -7.94 20.77
CA LYS A 384 -2.84 -8.59 22.01
C LYS A 384 -3.64 -7.63 22.87
N ASN A 385 -4.54 -8.16 23.69
CA ASN A 385 -5.18 -7.42 24.77
C ASN A 385 -4.29 -7.42 26.04
N LYS A 386 -4.76 -6.77 27.11
CA LYS A 386 -4.02 -6.67 28.39
C LYS A 386 -3.86 -8.01 29.16
N ASN A 387 -4.49 -9.09 28.68
CA ASN A 387 -4.33 -10.45 29.20
C ASN A 387 -3.37 -11.31 28.35
N GLY A 388 -2.88 -10.81 27.21
CA GLY A 388 -2.10 -11.57 26.23
C GLY A 388 -2.92 -12.33 25.20
N GLU A 389 -4.25 -12.19 25.20
CA GLU A 389 -5.16 -12.83 24.23
C GLU A 389 -5.21 -12.03 22.91
N GLN A 390 -5.60 -12.64 21.79
CA GLN A 390 -5.72 -11.94 20.49
C GLN A 390 -6.67 -10.74 20.57
N LEU A 391 -6.23 -9.58 20.04
CA LEU A 391 -7.04 -8.37 19.91
C LEU A 391 -7.28 -8.06 18.44
N LYS A 392 -8.54 -8.04 17.99
CA LYS A 392 -8.89 -7.83 16.57
C LYS A 392 -9.39 -6.43 16.32
N GLU A 393 -8.53 -5.57 15.77
CA GLU A 393 -8.88 -4.18 15.46
C GLU A 393 -8.66 -3.80 14.00
N SER A 394 -9.32 -2.73 13.56
CA SER A 394 -9.09 -2.16 12.24
C SER A 394 -7.97 -1.14 12.33
N ILE A 395 -6.88 -1.40 11.61
CA ILE A 395 -5.80 -0.42 11.44
C ILE A 395 -6.06 0.34 10.14
N LEU A 396 -6.10 1.68 10.18
CA LEU A 396 -6.20 2.57 9.01
C LEU A 396 -7.36 2.24 8.04
N GLY A 397 -8.51 1.78 8.55
CA GLY A 397 -9.68 1.41 7.74
C GLY A 397 -9.57 0.06 7.02
N MET A 398 -8.49 -0.70 7.25
CA MET A 398 -8.31 -2.07 6.78
C MET A 398 -9.16 -3.05 7.61
N ARG A 399 -9.16 -4.35 7.30
CA ARG A 399 -10.00 -5.36 7.96
C ARG A 399 -9.76 -5.41 9.48
N LYS A 400 -10.76 -5.83 10.27
CA LYS A 400 -10.56 -6.07 11.71
C LYS A 400 -9.73 -7.34 11.91
N ASP A 401 -8.50 -7.19 12.39
CA ASP A 401 -7.54 -8.29 12.49
C ASP A 401 -6.64 -8.20 13.72
N ASP A 402 -6.21 -9.38 14.17
CA ASP A 402 -5.11 -9.56 15.12
C ASP A 402 -3.76 -9.73 14.41
N ASP A 403 -3.71 -10.31 13.21
CA ASP A 403 -2.47 -10.55 12.44
C ASP A 403 -2.20 -9.43 11.42
N TRP A 404 -0.99 -8.85 11.43
CA TRP A 404 -0.56 -7.81 10.48
C TRP A 404 0.86 -8.06 9.95
N ILE A 405 1.17 -7.53 8.77
CA ILE A 405 2.50 -7.58 8.14
C ILE A 405 3.01 -6.16 7.93
N LEU A 406 4.30 -5.93 8.22
CA LEU A 406 5.03 -4.74 7.81
C LEU A 406 6.06 -5.13 6.75
N ASN A 407 5.76 -4.80 5.51
CA ASN A 407 6.62 -5.02 4.36
C ASN A 407 7.60 -3.83 4.21
N PRO A 408 8.93 -4.05 4.21
CA PRO A 408 9.92 -2.98 4.18
C PRO A 408 10.07 -2.33 2.80
N MET A 409 9.52 -2.96 1.74
CA MET A 409 9.59 -2.50 0.35
C MET A 409 11.03 -2.19 -0.15
N TYR A 410 12.04 -2.79 0.50
CA TYR A 410 13.45 -2.39 0.37
C TYR A 410 14.07 -2.76 -1.00
N SER A 411 13.58 -3.81 -1.64
CA SER A 411 14.01 -4.25 -2.98
C SER A 411 13.25 -3.58 -4.13
N ASP A 412 12.14 -2.90 -3.85
CA ASP A 412 11.39 -2.16 -4.88
C ASP A 412 11.94 -0.74 -4.97
N MET A 413 12.60 -0.41 -6.09
CA MET A 413 13.21 0.91 -6.23
C MET A 413 12.20 2.06 -6.20
N SER A 414 10.96 1.86 -6.66
CA SER A 414 9.91 2.87 -6.60
C SER A 414 9.13 2.88 -5.28
N ARG A 415 9.11 1.75 -4.55
CA ARG A 415 8.19 1.45 -3.43
C ARG A 415 6.70 1.39 -3.81
N VAL A 416 6.34 1.50 -5.09
CA VAL A 416 4.92 1.51 -5.53
C VAL A 416 4.44 0.20 -6.17
N ARG A 417 5.33 -0.73 -6.54
CA ARG A 417 4.96 -1.92 -7.35
C ARG A 417 3.93 -2.78 -6.65
N GLU A 418 4.18 -3.16 -5.40
CA GLU A 418 3.29 -4.08 -4.68
C GLU A 418 1.94 -3.44 -4.32
N LYS A 419 1.89 -2.12 -4.01
CA LYS A 419 0.62 -1.39 -3.82
C LYS A 419 -0.18 -1.34 -5.12
N THR A 420 0.48 -1.01 -6.23
CA THR A 420 -0.11 -0.97 -7.58
C THR A 420 -0.64 -2.35 -8.01
N ALA A 421 0.09 -3.42 -7.70
CA ALA A 421 -0.32 -4.79 -8.02
C ALA A 421 -1.58 -5.23 -7.25
N TYR A 422 -1.67 -4.98 -5.94
CA TYR A 422 -2.89 -5.30 -5.18
C TYR A 422 -4.09 -4.43 -5.59
N GLN A 423 -3.88 -3.15 -5.91
CA GLN A 423 -4.94 -2.28 -6.45
C GLN A 423 -5.44 -2.74 -7.83
N LEU A 424 -4.55 -3.23 -8.69
CA LEU A 424 -4.92 -3.86 -9.95
C LEU A 424 -5.67 -5.19 -9.74
N TRP A 425 -5.24 -6.02 -8.79
CA TRP A 425 -5.94 -7.28 -8.45
C TRP A 425 -7.37 -7.02 -7.99
N GLU A 426 -7.59 -6.04 -7.12
CA GLU A 426 -8.93 -5.64 -6.68
C GLU A 426 -9.80 -5.26 -7.88
N LYS A 427 -9.28 -4.45 -8.81
CA LYS A 427 -10.05 -4.05 -10.00
C LYS A 427 -10.29 -5.20 -11.00
N THR A 428 -9.36 -6.15 -11.17
CA THR A 428 -9.61 -7.33 -12.02
C THR A 428 -10.62 -8.28 -11.39
N SER A 429 -10.63 -8.40 -10.06
CA SER A 429 -11.57 -9.22 -9.28
C SER A 429 -12.97 -8.63 -9.23
N ALA A 430 -13.09 -7.30 -9.21
CA ALA A 430 -14.37 -6.59 -9.14
C ALA A 430 -15.17 -6.62 -10.45
N VAL A 431 -14.59 -7.16 -11.54
CA VAL A 431 -15.23 -7.24 -12.87
C VAL A 431 -15.42 -8.68 -13.36
N THR A 432 -14.87 -9.68 -12.69
CA THR A 432 -15.10 -11.11 -12.96
C THR A 432 -16.40 -11.61 -12.32
N GLU A 433 -16.96 -12.71 -12.82
CA GLU A 433 -18.18 -13.33 -12.23
C GLU A 433 -17.92 -13.82 -10.80
N THR A 434 -16.71 -14.31 -10.53
CA THR A 434 -16.20 -14.64 -9.20
C THR A 434 -15.25 -13.54 -8.73
N TYR A 435 -15.56 -12.93 -7.59
CA TYR A 435 -14.64 -12.01 -6.89
C TYR A 435 -13.68 -12.80 -5.99
N VAL A 436 -12.38 -12.63 -6.20
CA VAL A 436 -11.31 -13.27 -5.41
C VAL A 436 -10.55 -12.21 -4.59
N PRO A 437 -10.77 -12.07 -3.27
CA PRO A 437 -10.10 -11.05 -2.47
C PRO A 437 -8.64 -11.42 -2.14
N SER A 438 -7.69 -10.63 -2.64
CA SER A 438 -6.27 -10.73 -2.26
C SER A 438 -5.91 -9.72 -1.15
N SER A 439 -4.62 -9.54 -0.86
CA SER A 439 -4.13 -8.65 0.21
C SER A 439 -4.35 -7.17 -0.13
N ARG A 440 -4.49 -6.32 0.89
CA ARG A 440 -4.45 -4.85 0.75
C ARG A 440 -3.22 -4.27 1.46
N LEU A 441 -2.74 -3.12 0.99
CA LEU A 441 -1.54 -2.44 1.49
C LEU A 441 -1.81 -0.94 1.72
N GLN A 442 -1.47 -0.43 2.91
CA GLN A 442 -1.39 1.01 3.20
C GLN A 442 0.05 1.40 3.57
N TYR A 443 0.45 2.63 3.26
CA TYR A 443 1.78 3.11 3.66
C TYR A 443 1.75 3.64 5.10
N VAL A 444 2.82 3.36 5.83
CA VAL A 444 3.10 3.92 7.17
C VAL A 444 4.57 4.25 7.29
N GLU A 445 4.94 5.19 8.16
CA GLU A 445 6.32 5.35 8.63
C GLU A 445 6.50 4.55 9.94
N LEU A 446 7.58 3.74 10.01
CA LEU A 446 7.88 2.90 11.17
C LEU A 446 8.84 3.60 12.13
N LEU A 447 8.43 3.67 13.41
CA LEU A 447 9.32 3.83 14.56
C LEU A 447 9.51 2.45 15.22
N PHE A 448 10.75 2.05 15.47
CA PHE A 448 11.07 0.79 16.14
C PHE A 448 12.07 1.06 17.26
N ASN A 449 11.75 0.65 18.49
CA ASN A 449 12.51 0.96 19.72
C ASN A 449 12.91 2.46 19.77
N GLY A 450 11.91 3.33 19.66
CA GLY A 450 12.09 4.79 19.66
C GLY A 450 12.99 5.37 18.55
N SER A 451 13.19 4.66 17.43
CA SER A 451 14.10 5.03 16.34
C SER A 451 13.43 4.93 14.95
N TYR A 452 13.72 5.86 14.04
CA TYR A 452 13.12 5.91 12.70
C TYR A 452 13.66 4.81 11.77
N HIS A 453 12.73 4.07 11.14
CA HIS A 453 12.99 2.90 10.30
C HIS A 453 12.49 3.04 8.85
N GLY A 454 11.92 4.17 8.43
CA GLY A 454 11.52 4.41 7.04
C GLY A 454 10.06 4.02 6.72
N ILE A 455 9.72 4.04 5.42
CA ILE A 455 8.39 3.70 4.92
C ILE A 455 8.20 2.17 4.97
N TYR A 456 7.05 1.70 5.43
CA TYR A 456 6.61 0.31 5.34
C TYR A 456 5.23 0.23 4.68
N GLY A 457 5.00 -0.86 3.94
CA GLY A 457 3.66 -1.29 3.58
C GLY A 457 3.05 -2.08 4.74
N LEU A 458 2.06 -1.51 5.43
CA LEU A 458 1.16 -2.27 6.30
C LEU A 458 0.25 -3.13 5.41
N THR A 459 0.39 -4.45 5.50
CA THR A 459 -0.26 -5.40 4.60
C THR A 459 -1.18 -6.37 5.36
N GLU A 460 -2.37 -6.61 4.83
CA GLU A 460 -3.28 -7.66 5.30
C GLU A 460 -2.70 -9.06 5.01
N PRO A 461 -2.62 -9.98 5.97
CA PRO A 461 -2.18 -11.34 5.68
C PRO A 461 -3.21 -12.09 4.84
N LEU A 462 -2.82 -12.52 3.64
CA LEU A 462 -3.64 -13.42 2.84
C LEU A 462 -3.83 -14.77 3.54
N ASP A 463 -4.97 -14.97 4.19
CA ASP A 463 -5.31 -16.15 4.99
C ASP A 463 -6.80 -16.47 4.88
N GLY A 464 -7.27 -17.49 5.61
CA GLY A 464 -8.67 -17.92 5.55
C GLY A 464 -9.69 -16.84 5.94
N LYS A 465 -9.28 -15.77 6.64
CA LYS A 465 -10.13 -14.59 6.91
C LYS A 465 -10.35 -13.76 5.64
N GLN A 466 -9.34 -13.63 4.76
CA GLN A 466 -9.42 -12.79 3.56
C GLN A 466 -10.33 -13.43 2.52
N VAL A 467 -10.08 -14.70 2.21
CA VAL A 467 -10.82 -15.45 1.17
C VAL A 467 -12.12 -16.07 1.68
N GLY A 468 -12.57 -15.70 2.89
CA GLY A 468 -13.87 -16.03 3.45
C GLY A 468 -14.11 -17.53 3.57
N LEU A 469 -13.32 -18.20 4.42
CA LEU A 469 -13.37 -19.66 4.62
C LEU A 469 -14.16 -20.07 5.87
N SER A 470 -14.83 -21.22 5.76
CA SER A 470 -15.67 -21.86 6.77
C SER A 470 -15.20 -23.28 7.09
N ASP A 471 -15.79 -23.90 8.13
CA ASP A 471 -15.39 -25.21 8.65
C ASP A 471 -15.41 -26.33 7.58
N GLY A 472 -14.22 -26.76 7.16
CA GLY A 472 -13.99 -27.80 6.15
C GLY A 472 -13.52 -27.28 4.79
N ASP A 473 -13.43 -25.96 4.60
CA ASP A 473 -12.63 -25.34 3.53
C ASP A 473 -11.13 -25.52 3.79
N LEU A 474 -10.31 -25.35 2.75
CA LEU A 474 -8.86 -25.57 2.80
C LEU A 474 -8.10 -24.44 2.08
N LEU A 475 -6.95 -24.04 2.63
CA LEU A 475 -6.07 -23.01 2.05
C LEU A 475 -4.62 -23.47 2.01
N TYR A 476 -4.09 -23.69 0.80
CA TYR A 476 -2.71 -24.11 0.59
C TYR A 476 -1.86 -22.96 0.04
N LYS A 477 -0.81 -22.58 0.75
CA LYS A 477 0.22 -21.66 0.24
C LYS A 477 1.28 -22.44 -0.53
N ILE A 478 1.37 -22.16 -1.82
CA ILE A 478 2.38 -22.68 -2.72
C ILE A 478 3.65 -21.84 -2.52
N ARG A 479 4.73 -22.49 -2.06
CA ARG A 479 6.00 -21.84 -1.68
C ARG A 479 7.11 -22.10 -2.70
N GLN A 480 7.15 -23.29 -3.29
CA GLN A 480 8.10 -23.63 -4.35
C GLN A 480 7.66 -24.88 -5.14
N TRP A 481 7.52 -24.78 -6.47
CA TRP A 481 7.26 -25.93 -7.34
C TRP A 481 8.46 -26.20 -8.28
N PRO A 482 9.42 -27.06 -7.89
CA PRO A 482 10.48 -27.53 -8.78
C PRO A 482 9.98 -28.63 -9.72
N TRP A 483 10.26 -28.47 -11.02
CA TRP A 483 9.83 -29.30 -12.15
C TRP A 483 10.35 -30.76 -12.16
N GLU A 484 11.06 -31.19 -11.12
CA GLU A 484 11.90 -32.40 -11.10
C GLU A 484 11.57 -33.39 -9.95
N PHE A 485 10.55 -33.10 -9.13
CA PHE A 485 10.25 -33.86 -7.91
C PHE A 485 8.92 -34.63 -8.00
N ASP A 486 8.94 -35.92 -7.63
CA ASP A 486 7.75 -36.77 -7.54
C ASP A 486 6.96 -36.51 -6.25
N TYR A 487 6.34 -35.32 -6.19
CA TYR A 487 5.53 -34.85 -5.07
C TYR A 487 4.34 -35.75 -4.74
N LEU A 488 3.88 -36.58 -5.67
CA LEU A 488 2.69 -37.41 -5.48
C LEU A 488 2.89 -38.47 -4.40
N SER A 489 4.13 -38.97 -4.28
CA SER A 489 4.54 -39.87 -3.19
C SER A 489 4.50 -39.22 -1.79
N LEU A 490 4.37 -37.89 -1.70
CA LEU A 490 4.50 -37.14 -0.45
C LEU A 490 3.18 -36.75 0.21
N TYR A 491 2.02 -36.83 -0.46
CA TYR A 491 0.74 -36.44 0.13
C TYR A 491 0.07 -37.59 0.91
N SER A 492 0.10 -38.80 0.35
CA SER A 492 -0.64 -39.98 0.82
C SER A 492 -0.17 -40.60 2.15
N GLN A 493 0.69 -39.92 2.92
CA GLN A 493 1.20 -40.37 4.23
C GLN A 493 1.30 -39.25 5.30
N ARG A 494 0.62 -38.10 5.11
CA ARG A 494 0.76 -36.89 5.97
C ARG A 494 -0.39 -36.65 6.97
N GLU A 495 -0.83 -37.70 7.65
CA GLU A 495 -1.71 -37.55 8.82
C GLU A 495 -0.94 -36.84 9.95
N GLY A 496 -1.47 -35.72 10.45
CA GLY A 496 -0.82 -34.89 11.47
C GLY A 496 0.12 -33.78 10.95
N GLU A 497 0.38 -33.69 9.63
CA GLU A 497 1.31 -32.71 9.07
C GLU A 497 0.61 -31.58 8.29
N MET A 498 1.00 -30.33 8.56
CA MET A 498 0.48 -29.13 7.88
C MET A 498 1.37 -28.65 6.72
N GLU A 499 2.47 -29.34 6.41
CA GLU A 499 3.45 -28.93 5.40
C GLU A 499 3.95 -30.11 4.57
N VAL A 500 4.24 -29.83 3.29
CA VAL A 500 4.95 -30.74 2.39
C VAL A 500 6.34 -30.15 2.15
N GLU A 501 7.38 -30.80 2.68
CA GLU A 501 8.77 -30.39 2.48
C GLU A 501 9.26 -30.62 1.05
N ASN A 502 10.16 -29.74 0.58
CA ASN A 502 11.02 -29.97 -0.58
C ASN A 502 12.24 -30.83 -0.19
N GLY A 503 12.98 -31.33 -1.18
CA GLY A 503 14.22 -32.11 -0.96
C GLY A 503 15.40 -31.36 -0.33
N ARG A 504 15.17 -30.18 0.28
CA ARG A 504 16.14 -29.40 1.04
C ARG A 504 15.66 -29.08 2.47
N GLY A 505 14.54 -29.64 2.92
CA GLY A 505 14.00 -29.46 4.27
C GLY A 505 13.27 -28.13 4.50
N GLY A 506 12.70 -27.53 3.45
CA GLY A 506 11.86 -26.34 3.54
C GLY A 506 10.51 -26.55 2.85
N ALA A 507 9.47 -25.85 3.29
CA ALA A 507 8.12 -26.01 2.76
C ALA A 507 8.02 -25.76 1.24
N ALA A 508 7.55 -26.76 0.48
CA ALA A 508 7.11 -26.62 -0.90
C ALA A 508 5.65 -26.15 -0.98
N VAL A 509 4.80 -26.71 -0.11
CA VAL A 509 3.39 -26.34 0.11
C VAL A 509 3.11 -26.35 1.61
N ARG A 510 2.39 -25.35 2.12
CA ARG A 510 1.92 -25.27 3.51
C ARG A 510 0.40 -25.10 3.54
N MET A 511 -0.30 -25.99 4.23
CA MET A 511 -1.70 -25.78 4.58
C MET A 511 -1.76 -24.69 5.67
N THR A 512 -2.59 -23.67 5.46
CA THR A 512 -2.71 -22.49 6.34
C THR A 512 -4.15 -22.20 6.79
N TYR A 513 -5.11 -22.92 6.21
CA TYR A 513 -6.45 -23.09 6.76
C TYR A 513 -6.84 -24.57 6.57
N PRO A 514 -7.25 -25.30 7.63
CA PRO A 514 -7.22 -24.88 9.04
C PRO A 514 -5.80 -24.47 9.50
N ARG A 515 -5.69 -23.66 10.57
CA ARG A 515 -4.38 -23.16 11.04
C ARG A 515 -3.54 -24.23 11.76
N GLU A 516 -4.20 -25.26 12.29
CA GLU A 516 -3.62 -26.42 12.98
C GLU A 516 -4.23 -27.71 12.41
N TRP A 517 -3.58 -28.85 12.62
CA TRP A 517 -4.09 -30.13 12.12
C TRP A 517 -5.38 -30.56 12.84
N THR A 518 -6.35 -31.04 12.06
CA THR A 518 -7.63 -31.59 12.51
C THR A 518 -8.07 -32.69 11.55
N GLU A 519 -9.13 -33.45 11.87
CA GLU A 519 -9.77 -34.40 10.94
C GLU A 519 -10.31 -33.72 9.65
N ALA A 520 -10.44 -32.39 9.63
CA ALA A 520 -10.82 -31.62 8.45
C ALA A 520 -9.63 -31.22 7.56
N ALA A 521 -8.38 -31.44 7.99
CA ALA A 521 -7.17 -31.09 7.24
C ALA A 521 -6.87 -32.12 6.12
N ASP A 522 -7.69 -32.11 5.07
CA ASP A 522 -7.58 -33.01 3.91
C ASP A 522 -6.49 -32.51 2.93
N TRP A 523 -5.51 -33.37 2.60
CA TRP A 523 -4.50 -33.11 1.57
C TRP A 523 -4.96 -33.55 0.16
N GLY A 524 -6.03 -34.34 0.05
CA GLY A 524 -6.55 -34.89 -1.19
C GLY A 524 -6.83 -33.87 -2.29
N PRO A 525 -7.41 -32.69 -2.01
CA PRO A 525 -7.62 -31.66 -3.04
C PRO A 525 -6.32 -31.13 -3.67
N MET A 526 -5.27 -30.91 -2.86
CA MET A 526 -3.94 -30.56 -3.38
C MET A 526 -3.29 -31.74 -4.11
N GLU A 527 -3.45 -32.98 -3.62
CA GLU A 527 -2.90 -34.15 -4.32
C GLU A 527 -3.55 -34.33 -5.70
N ALA A 528 -4.88 -34.30 -5.81
CA ALA A 528 -5.59 -34.41 -7.08
C ALA A 528 -5.24 -33.28 -8.05
N PHE A 529 -5.12 -32.04 -7.56
CA PHE A 529 -4.65 -30.89 -8.33
C PHE A 529 -3.21 -31.08 -8.87
N GLN A 530 -2.29 -31.62 -8.06
CA GLN A 530 -0.93 -31.96 -8.48
C GLN A 530 -0.92 -33.10 -9.52
N GLN A 531 -1.72 -34.15 -9.31
CA GLN A 531 -1.86 -35.26 -10.26
C GLN A 531 -2.38 -34.76 -11.62
N PHE A 532 -3.40 -33.89 -11.60
CA PHE A 532 -3.91 -33.21 -12.78
C PHE A 532 -2.83 -32.38 -13.49
N CYS A 533 -2.20 -31.42 -12.81
CA CYS A 533 -1.25 -30.49 -13.42
C CYS A 533 -0.03 -31.19 -14.06
N PHE A 534 0.55 -32.19 -13.41
CA PHE A 534 1.84 -32.76 -13.84
C PHE A 534 1.80 -34.17 -14.43
N LYS A 535 0.80 -35.00 -14.11
CA LYS A 535 0.85 -36.43 -14.44
C LYS A 535 -0.23 -36.88 -15.43
N THR A 536 -1.48 -36.50 -15.22
CA THR A 536 -2.60 -36.95 -16.06
C THR A 536 -2.96 -35.92 -17.13
N ARG A 537 -2.98 -34.62 -16.76
CA ARG A 537 -3.41 -33.50 -17.62
C ARG A 537 -4.83 -33.70 -18.19
N ASP A 538 -5.68 -34.37 -17.41
CA ASP A 538 -7.02 -34.82 -17.77
C ASP A 538 -8.00 -34.50 -16.61
N LEU A 539 -9.09 -33.78 -16.90
CA LEU A 539 -10.05 -33.32 -15.90
C LEU A 539 -10.70 -34.45 -15.09
N SER A 540 -10.79 -35.66 -15.65
CA SER A 540 -11.30 -36.84 -14.94
C SER A 540 -10.57 -37.10 -13.61
N THR A 541 -9.31 -36.67 -13.48
CA THR A 541 -8.52 -36.76 -12.23
C THR A 541 -9.06 -35.88 -11.10
N LEU A 542 -9.72 -34.77 -11.43
CA LEU A 542 -10.43 -33.91 -10.48
C LEU A 542 -11.87 -34.41 -10.28
N GLU A 543 -12.56 -34.78 -11.36
CA GLU A 543 -13.93 -35.28 -11.32
C GLU A 543 -14.07 -36.56 -10.46
N GLU A 544 -13.17 -37.54 -10.62
CA GLU A 544 -13.15 -38.78 -9.82
C GLU A 544 -12.83 -38.52 -8.33
N ALA A 545 -12.15 -37.41 -8.01
CA ALA A 545 -11.91 -36.96 -6.64
C ALA A 545 -13.08 -36.14 -6.05
N GLY A 546 -14.10 -35.83 -6.85
CA GLY A 546 -15.19 -34.93 -6.49
C GLY A 546 -14.76 -33.46 -6.43
N ILE A 547 -13.96 -33.00 -7.38
CA ILE A 547 -13.38 -31.66 -7.37
C ILE A 547 -13.74 -30.91 -8.66
N GLY A 548 -14.47 -29.81 -8.49
CA GLY A 548 -14.66 -28.79 -9.52
C GLY A 548 -13.59 -27.70 -9.42
N TYR A 549 -13.58 -26.77 -10.38
CA TYR A 549 -12.72 -25.60 -10.32
C TYR A 549 -13.45 -24.36 -10.84
N ASP A 550 -13.15 -23.22 -10.23
CA ASP A 550 -13.61 -21.92 -10.70
C ASP A 550 -12.72 -21.47 -11.86
N ARG A 551 -13.29 -21.56 -13.06
CA ARG A 551 -12.59 -21.32 -14.31
C ARG A 551 -12.08 -19.88 -14.43
N ASP A 552 -12.86 -18.93 -13.94
CA ASP A 552 -12.52 -17.51 -14.07
C ASP A 552 -11.34 -17.13 -13.18
N SER A 553 -11.22 -17.64 -11.94
CA SER A 553 -10.06 -17.40 -11.07
C SER A 553 -8.75 -18.00 -11.59
N VAL A 554 -8.79 -19.17 -12.23
CA VAL A 554 -7.63 -19.78 -12.91
C VAL A 554 -7.15 -18.88 -14.06
N ILE A 555 -8.08 -18.35 -14.86
CA ILE A 555 -7.77 -17.47 -15.99
C ILE A 555 -7.32 -16.10 -15.48
N GLN A 556 -8.00 -15.54 -14.48
CA GLN A 556 -7.70 -14.24 -13.86
C GLN A 556 -6.27 -14.22 -13.32
N LEU A 557 -5.85 -15.25 -12.55
CA LEU A 557 -4.48 -15.33 -12.05
C LEU A 557 -3.46 -15.41 -13.20
N SER A 558 -3.70 -16.21 -14.24
CA SER A 558 -2.77 -16.29 -15.36
C SER A 558 -2.73 -15.02 -16.23
N LEU A 559 -3.86 -14.34 -16.43
CA LEU A 559 -3.91 -13.03 -17.09
C LEU A 559 -3.22 -11.94 -16.27
N PHE A 560 -3.34 -12.00 -14.93
CA PHE A 560 -2.69 -11.06 -14.01
C PHE A 560 -1.17 -11.26 -14.02
N CYS A 561 -0.71 -12.51 -13.90
CA CYS A 561 0.70 -12.87 -14.07
C CYS A 561 1.24 -12.50 -15.46
N SER A 562 0.45 -12.64 -16.53
CA SER A 562 0.81 -12.16 -17.87
C SER A 562 0.95 -10.63 -17.92
N LEU A 563 0.00 -9.89 -17.35
CA LEU A 563 -0.07 -8.44 -17.40
C LEU A 563 1.07 -7.77 -16.64
N ILE A 564 1.31 -8.17 -15.39
CA ILE A 564 2.33 -7.55 -14.55
C ILE A 564 3.70 -8.24 -14.68
N GLN A 565 3.77 -9.34 -15.43
CA GLN A 565 4.91 -10.26 -15.56
C GLN A 565 5.49 -10.65 -14.21
N ALA A 566 4.79 -11.57 -13.53
CA ALA A 566 5.06 -12.02 -12.17
C ALA A 566 5.65 -13.44 -12.13
N PRO A 567 6.95 -13.63 -12.44
CA PRO A 567 7.55 -14.95 -12.64
C PRO A 567 7.86 -15.72 -11.36
N ASP A 568 7.70 -15.08 -10.21
CA ASP A 568 7.59 -15.80 -8.94
C ASP A 568 6.22 -16.49 -8.90
N ASN A 569 5.18 -15.71 -9.11
CA ASN A 569 3.78 -16.02 -8.83
C ASN A 569 3.18 -17.08 -9.77
N THR A 570 3.84 -17.34 -10.91
CA THR A 570 3.50 -18.42 -11.86
C THR A 570 3.75 -19.85 -11.34
N TRP A 571 4.66 -20.05 -10.37
CA TRP A 571 5.04 -21.39 -9.83
C TRP A 571 5.44 -21.42 -8.34
N LYS A 572 5.70 -20.27 -7.71
CA LYS A 572 5.83 -20.07 -6.26
C LYS A 572 4.89 -18.93 -5.83
N ASN A 573 4.84 -18.63 -4.53
CA ASN A 573 4.03 -17.55 -3.93
C ASN A 573 2.55 -17.45 -4.40
N SER A 574 1.97 -18.55 -4.87
CA SER A 574 0.54 -18.63 -5.23
C SER A 574 -0.26 -19.37 -4.16
N ILE A 575 -1.57 -19.37 -4.32
CA ILE A 575 -2.54 -19.90 -3.37
C ILE A 575 -3.46 -20.86 -4.12
N LEU A 576 -3.70 -22.04 -3.54
CA LEU A 576 -4.83 -22.89 -3.90
C LEU A 576 -5.83 -22.83 -2.76
N ILE A 577 -7.06 -22.42 -3.07
CA ILE A 577 -8.20 -22.44 -2.17
C ILE A 577 -9.07 -23.62 -2.60
N ALA A 578 -9.49 -24.48 -1.69
CA ALA A 578 -10.52 -25.47 -1.96
C ALA A 578 -11.71 -25.16 -1.05
N LYS A 579 -12.75 -24.52 -1.60
CA LYS A 579 -13.99 -24.30 -0.87
C LYS A 579 -14.84 -25.55 -0.93
N LYS A 580 -15.34 -25.98 0.22
CA LYS A 580 -16.15 -27.17 0.37
C LYS A 580 -17.54 -26.90 -0.19
N VAL A 581 -18.03 -27.84 -0.99
CA VAL A 581 -19.40 -27.81 -1.50
C VAL A 581 -20.37 -28.12 -0.35
N THR A 582 -21.28 -27.19 -0.11
CA THR A 582 -22.57 -27.46 0.54
C THR A 582 -23.59 -27.82 -0.54
N ASP A 583 -24.46 -28.79 -0.28
CA ASP A 583 -25.47 -29.24 -1.25
C ASP A 583 -26.46 -28.11 -1.59
N GLU A 584 -26.24 -27.42 -2.72
CA GLU A 584 -27.21 -26.50 -3.30
C GLU A 584 -28.12 -27.25 -4.28
N THR A 585 -29.43 -27.02 -4.18
CA THR A 585 -30.44 -27.53 -5.10
C THR A 585 -30.95 -26.42 -6.01
N ASP A 586 -31.14 -26.74 -7.28
CA ASP A 586 -31.73 -25.84 -8.26
C ASP A 586 -33.24 -25.58 -8.00
N GLN A 587 -33.86 -24.84 -8.92
CA GLN A 587 -35.29 -24.50 -8.84
C GLN A 587 -36.23 -25.71 -9.00
N ASN A 588 -35.73 -26.86 -9.46
CA ASN A 588 -36.45 -28.12 -9.61
C ASN A 588 -36.24 -29.07 -8.41
N GLY A 589 -35.22 -28.81 -7.58
CA GLY A 589 -34.81 -29.65 -6.45
C GLY A 589 -33.66 -30.61 -6.76
N ASP A 590 -33.06 -30.53 -7.96
CA ASP A 590 -31.89 -31.32 -8.34
C ASP A 590 -30.61 -30.64 -7.82
N SER A 591 -29.65 -31.41 -7.32
CA SER A 591 -28.39 -30.84 -6.79
C SER A 591 -27.52 -30.29 -7.92
N VAL A 592 -27.22 -28.98 -7.87
CA VAL A 592 -26.42 -28.27 -8.88
C VAL A 592 -24.97 -28.79 -8.91
N THR A 593 -24.51 -29.28 -7.75
CA THR A 593 -23.13 -29.68 -7.46
C THR A 593 -22.99 -31.19 -7.23
N ALA A 594 -23.94 -31.99 -7.72
CA ALA A 594 -24.08 -33.41 -7.40
C ALA A 594 -22.77 -34.23 -7.57
N GLY A 595 -22.19 -34.66 -6.44
CA GLY A 595 -20.96 -35.45 -6.40
C GLY A 595 -19.67 -34.66 -6.16
N LEU A 596 -19.72 -33.32 -6.19
CA LEU A 596 -18.59 -32.48 -5.82
C LEU A 596 -18.46 -32.38 -4.29
N ARG A 597 -17.23 -32.53 -3.81
CA ARG A 597 -16.78 -32.24 -2.43
C ARG A 597 -16.22 -30.82 -2.32
N TYR A 598 -15.54 -30.34 -3.36
CA TYR A 598 -14.80 -29.07 -3.38
C TYR A 598 -14.89 -28.35 -4.73
N VAL A 599 -14.74 -27.03 -4.70
CA VAL A 599 -14.41 -26.18 -5.85
C VAL A 599 -13.08 -25.47 -5.58
N LEU A 600 -12.16 -25.56 -6.54
CA LEU A 600 -10.83 -24.93 -6.47
C LEU A 600 -10.84 -23.48 -6.98
N TYR A 601 -10.20 -22.57 -6.27
CA TYR A 601 -9.96 -21.17 -6.68
C TYR A 601 -8.47 -20.82 -6.56
N ARG A 602 -8.02 -19.79 -7.28
CA ARG A 602 -6.61 -19.38 -7.38
C ARG A 602 -6.39 -17.90 -7.08
N ASP A 603 -5.28 -17.62 -6.38
CA ASP A 603 -4.87 -16.28 -5.89
C ASP A 603 -3.34 -16.27 -5.66
N THR A 604 -2.74 -15.13 -5.30
CA THR A 604 -1.30 -14.94 -5.06
C THR A 604 -0.98 -13.81 -4.07
N TRP A 605 0.28 -13.73 -3.64
CA TRP A 605 0.84 -12.71 -2.73
C TRP A 605 2.33 -12.53 -3.05
N ASP A 606 3.03 -11.58 -2.40
CA ASP A 606 4.47 -11.33 -2.63
C ASP A 606 4.67 -10.79 -4.08
N LEU A 607 4.24 -9.55 -4.32
CA LEU A 607 4.08 -8.95 -5.67
C LEU A 607 5.09 -7.82 -5.97
N ASN A 608 6.24 -7.83 -5.30
CA ASN A 608 7.32 -6.86 -5.49
C ASN A 608 8.14 -7.09 -6.79
N TYR A 609 8.26 -8.33 -7.27
CA TYR A 609 8.99 -8.68 -8.50
C TYR A 609 8.08 -8.62 -9.73
N THR A 610 7.67 -7.41 -10.09
CA THR A 610 6.64 -7.12 -11.09
C THR A 610 6.96 -5.85 -11.90
N PHE A 611 6.22 -5.66 -13.00
CA PHE A 611 6.28 -4.48 -13.88
C PHE A 611 7.68 -4.18 -14.45
N GLY A 612 8.40 -5.23 -14.83
CA GLY A 612 9.75 -5.16 -15.40
C GLY A 612 10.87 -5.49 -14.41
N ASP A 613 10.61 -5.46 -13.11
CA ASP A 613 11.54 -5.99 -12.10
C ASP A 613 11.52 -7.51 -12.11
N HIS A 614 12.69 -8.11 -11.95
CA HIS A 614 12.84 -9.56 -11.84
C HIS A 614 13.98 -9.93 -10.89
N SER A 615 13.94 -11.16 -10.36
CA SER A 615 14.90 -11.61 -9.35
C SER A 615 16.26 -11.97 -9.96
N VAL A 616 17.31 -11.27 -9.52
CA VAL A 616 18.71 -11.47 -9.96
C VAL A 616 19.60 -12.05 -8.86
N LYS A 617 20.80 -12.50 -9.24
CA LYS A 617 21.80 -13.13 -8.36
C LYS A 617 23.21 -12.65 -8.74
N PRO A 618 24.17 -12.57 -7.80
CA PRO A 618 24.10 -12.98 -6.39
C PRO A 618 23.31 -12.03 -5.48
N VAL A 619 23.23 -12.40 -4.19
CA VAL A 619 22.43 -11.75 -3.13
C VAL A 619 22.80 -10.29 -2.92
N GLU A 620 24.07 -9.95 -3.10
CA GLU A 620 24.64 -8.63 -2.81
C GLU A 620 23.99 -7.47 -3.61
N MET A 621 23.32 -7.74 -4.74
CA MET A 621 22.71 -6.73 -5.62
C MET A 621 21.23 -6.44 -5.28
N ARG A 622 20.84 -6.44 -4.00
CA ARG A 622 19.45 -6.22 -3.48
C ARG A 622 18.35 -7.13 -4.07
N GLN A 623 18.72 -8.12 -4.90
CA GLN A 623 17.92 -9.11 -5.63
C GLN A 623 17.00 -8.63 -6.76
N THR A 624 16.95 -7.36 -7.13
CA THR A 624 16.10 -6.85 -8.23
C THR A 624 16.91 -6.17 -9.33
N GLU A 625 16.53 -6.44 -10.58
CA GLU A 625 16.95 -5.67 -11.75
C GLU A 625 15.72 -5.37 -12.63
N PHE A 626 15.63 -4.14 -13.13
CA PHE A 626 14.57 -3.70 -14.05
C PHE A 626 15.01 -3.92 -15.51
N SER A 627 14.14 -4.46 -16.36
CA SER A 627 14.44 -4.67 -17.78
C SER A 627 13.25 -4.45 -18.71
N LEU A 628 13.41 -3.52 -19.67
CA LEU A 628 12.47 -3.30 -20.78
C LEU A 628 12.50 -4.44 -21.81
N ASP A 629 13.62 -5.14 -21.99
CA ASP A 629 13.73 -6.21 -23.01
C ASP A 629 12.74 -7.36 -22.75
N ARG A 630 12.29 -7.52 -21.50
CA ARG A 630 11.35 -8.56 -21.06
C ARG A 630 9.88 -8.24 -21.38
N VAL A 631 9.57 -7.03 -21.86
CA VAL A 631 8.23 -6.62 -22.32
C VAL A 631 7.69 -7.53 -23.42
N ALA A 632 8.53 -7.78 -24.43
CA ALA A 632 8.09 -8.25 -25.76
C ALA A 632 8.18 -9.78 -25.94
N SER A 633 8.39 -10.52 -24.84
CA SER A 633 8.33 -11.98 -24.81
C SER A 633 7.04 -12.48 -24.16
N PHE A 634 6.57 -13.64 -24.61
CA PHE A 634 5.64 -14.47 -23.87
C PHE A 634 6.36 -15.78 -23.52
N ASP A 635 6.97 -15.82 -22.35
CA ASP A 635 7.61 -17.01 -21.79
C ASP A 635 6.62 -17.68 -20.82
N THR A 636 6.27 -18.93 -21.12
CA THR A 636 5.33 -19.71 -20.31
C THR A 636 5.78 -20.00 -18.88
N GLY A 637 7.04 -19.74 -18.52
CA GLY A 637 7.52 -19.77 -17.14
C GLY A 637 7.31 -18.45 -16.37
N TYR A 638 7.22 -17.32 -17.07
CA TYR A 638 7.22 -15.97 -16.47
C TYR A 638 5.86 -15.28 -16.55
N ASP A 639 5.07 -15.59 -17.59
CA ASP A 639 3.83 -14.91 -17.94
C ASP A 639 2.58 -15.78 -17.72
N CYS A 640 2.76 -17.10 -17.61
CA CYS A 640 1.69 -18.09 -17.57
C CYS A 640 1.81 -18.95 -16.32
N THR A 641 0.71 -19.24 -15.64
CA THR A 641 0.75 -20.24 -14.55
C THR A 641 0.78 -21.66 -15.13
N TYR A 642 1.49 -22.59 -14.46
CA TYR A 642 1.65 -23.97 -14.94
C TYR A 642 0.30 -24.70 -15.05
N ASP A 643 -0.65 -24.38 -14.16
CA ASP A 643 -1.98 -24.98 -14.11
C ASP A 643 -2.89 -24.47 -15.22
N TYR A 644 -2.87 -23.17 -15.54
CA TYR A 644 -3.58 -22.62 -16.69
C TYR A 644 -3.16 -23.30 -18.00
N SER A 645 -1.86 -23.62 -18.17
CA SER A 645 -1.38 -24.40 -19.34
C SER A 645 -2.00 -25.80 -19.45
N THR A 646 -2.51 -26.33 -18.34
CA THR A 646 -3.10 -27.66 -18.22
C THR A 646 -4.62 -27.59 -18.37
N PHE A 647 -5.27 -26.67 -17.65
CA PHE A 647 -6.69 -26.37 -17.83
C PHE A 647 -7.03 -25.98 -19.27
N ARG A 648 -6.24 -25.12 -19.93
CA ARG A 648 -6.43 -24.74 -21.35
C ARG A 648 -6.27 -25.91 -22.33
N ALA A 649 -5.64 -27.01 -21.92
CA ALA A 649 -5.47 -28.21 -22.74
C ALA A 649 -6.57 -29.26 -22.48
N ALA A 650 -7.08 -29.35 -21.25
CA ALA A 650 -8.10 -30.32 -20.84
C ALA A 650 -9.54 -29.77 -20.98
N ASP A 651 -9.73 -28.46 -20.80
CA ASP A 651 -11.00 -27.73 -20.93
C ASP A 651 -10.95 -26.80 -22.14
N SER A 652 -11.81 -27.06 -23.14
CA SER A 652 -11.89 -26.25 -24.36
C SER A 652 -12.51 -24.87 -24.14
N SER A 653 -13.28 -24.67 -23.07
CA SER A 653 -13.91 -23.40 -22.73
C SER A 653 -12.92 -22.39 -22.16
N VAL A 654 -11.84 -22.85 -21.49
CA VAL A 654 -10.79 -22.00 -20.93
C VAL A 654 -10.14 -21.12 -22.00
N LYS A 655 -9.85 -21.67 -23.19
CA LYS A 655 -9.27 -20.89 -24.29
C LYS A 655 -10.17 -19.69 -24.63
N GLN A 656 -11.44 -19.94 -24.90
CA GLN A 656 -12.38 -18.90 -25.31
C GLN A 656 -12.60 -17.87 -24.18
N ARG A 657 -12.76 -18.34 -22.94
CA ARG A 657 -12.96 -17.48 -21.76
C ARG A 657 -11.76 -16.57 -21.47
N THR A 658 -10.55 -16.95 -21.86
CA THR A 658 -9.36 -16.09 -21.71
C THR A 658 -9.46 -14.81 -22.53
N LEU A 659 -9.94 -14.91 -23.77
CA LEU A 659 -10.16 -13.72 -24.61
C LEU A 659 -11.29 -12.86 -24.05
N GLU A 660 -12.39 -13.49 -23.62
CA GLU A 660 -13.52 -12.79 -22.99
C GLU A 660 -13.11 -11.99 -21.76
N LEU A 661 -12.36 -12.60 -20.83
CA LEU A 661 -11.91 -11.91 -19.61
C LEU A 661 -10.86 -10.83 -19.91
N TRP A 662 -9.95 -11.03 -20.88
CA TRP A 662 -9.07 -9.96 -21.33
C TRP A 662 -9.87 -8.78 -21.88
N THR A 663 -10.83 -9.02 -22.79
CA THR A 663 -11.71 -7.98 -23.35
C THR A 663 -12.49 -7.26 -22.25
N LEU A 664 -13.09 -8.00 -21.32
CA LEU A 664 -13.86 -7.47 -20.18
C LEU A 664 -13.01 -6.53 -19.29
N TRP A 665 -11.72 -6.85 -19.08
CA TRP A 665 -10.80 -5.97 -18.38
C TRP A 665 -10.58 -4.65 -19.16
N ARG A 666 -10.37 -4.70 -20.48
CA ARG A 666 -10.19 -3.49 -21.31
C ARG A 666 -11.46 -2.62 -21.28
N GLU A 667 -12.64 -3.24 -21.43
CA GLU A 667 -13.94 -2.55 -21.43
C GLU A 667 -14.26 -1.88 -20.08
N ASN A 668 -13.86 -2.48 -18.95
CA ASN A 668 -13.97 -1.88 -17.61
C ASN A 668 -12.81 -0.93 -17.26
N GLY A 669 -12.09 -0.43 -18.27
CA GLY A 669 -11.06 0.60 -18.11
C GLY A 669 -9.83 0.14 -17.34
N ILE A 670 -9.45 -1.13 -17.44
CA ILE A 670 -8.12 -1.61 -17.02
C ILE A 670 -7.15 -1.31 -18.16
N THR A 671 -6.74 -0.04 -18.26
CA THR A 671 -5.88 0.51 -19.31
C THR A 671 -4.44 0.73 -18.83
N PRO A 672 -3.44 0.84 -19.73
CA PRO A 672 -2.11 1.32 -19.34
C PRO A 672 -2.17 2.67 -18.62
N GLU A 673 -3.04 3.59 -19.02
CA GLU A 673 -3.20 4.90 -18.37
C GLU A 673 -3.74 4.78 -16.95
N TYR A 674 -4.71 3.89 -16.71
CA TYR A 674 -5.22 3.59 -15.37
C TYR A 674 -4.12 3.03 -14.47
N LEU A 675 -3.34 2.07 -14.98
CA LEU A 675 -2.30 1.39 -14.19
C LEU A 675 -1.08 2.29 -13.93
N CYS A 676 -0.70 3.14 -14.90
CA CYS A 676 0.25 4.22 -14.70
C CYS A 676 -0.25 5.23 -13.66
N GLY A 677 -1.54 5.60 -13.71
CA GLY A 677 -2.16 6.51 -12.75
C GLY A 677 -2.17 5.98 -11.31
N LEU A 678 -2.29 4.67 -11.10
CA LEU A 678 -2.07 4.05 -9.79
C LEU A 678 -0.63 4.25 -9.30
N ALA A 679 0.36 3.98 -10.16
CA ALA A 679 1.78 4.14 -9.82
C ALA A 679 2.13 5.61 -9.51
N ASP A 680 1.60 6.55 -10.28
CA ASP A 680 1.76 8.00 -10.06
C ASP A 680 1.10 8.46 -8.76
N THR A 681 -0.15 8.03 -8.49
CA THR A 681 -0.83 8.32 -7.22
C THR A 681 -0.03 7.78 -6.02
N ALA A 682 0.50 6.57 -6.14
CA ALA A 682 1.25 5.90 -5.10
C ALA A 682 2.66 6.49 -4.89
N LEU A 683 3.26 7.11 -5.91
CA LEU A 683 4.51 7.87 -5.77
C LEU A 683 4.26 9.22 -5.10
N GLU A 684 3.21 9.94 -5.53
CA GLU A 684 2.88 11.25 -5.00
C GLU A 684 2.47 11.18 -3.51
N GLU A 685 1.78 10.12 -3.10
CA GLU A 685 1.47 9.82 -1.69
C GLU A 685 2.75 9.68 -0.82
N LEU A 686 3.83 9.11 -1.36
CA LEU A 686 5.12 9.01 -0.67
C LEU A 686 5.95 10.30 -0.74
N ARG A 687 5.78 11.08 -1.81
CA ARG A 687 6.49 12.35 -2.05
C ARG A 687 5.91 13.50 -1.23
N ALA A 688 4.63 13.82 -1.40
CA ALA A 688 3.95 14.94 -0.72
C ALA A 688 3.85 14.76 0.82
N SER A 689 4.11 13.55 1.33
CA SER A 689 4.25 13.26 2.75
C SER A 689 5.67 13.49 3.31
N GLY A 690 6.65 13.74 2.44
CA GLY A 690 8.09 13.79 2.73
C GLY A 690 8.72 12.47 3.12
N ALA A 691 7.92 11.41 3.24
CA ALA A 691 8.39 10.11 3.73
C ALA A 691 9.42 9.50 2.76
N LEU A 692 9.31 9.78 1.46
CA LEU A 692 10.26 9.35 0.43
C LEU A 692 11.64 9.99 0.60
N SER A 693 11.70 11.30 0.91
CA SER A 693 12.95 12.00 1.23
C SER A 693 13.64 11.34 2.43
N ARG A 694 12.87 11.06 3.50
CA ARG A 694 13.37 10.42 4.72
C ARG A 694 13.77 8.96 4.54
N GLU A 695 13.04 8.21 3.73
CA GLU A 695 13.40 6.84 3.30
C GLU A 695 14.73 6.85 2.54
N MET A 696 14.94 7.75 1.58
CA MET A 696 16.20 7.85 0.83
C MET A 696 17.38 8.32 1.70
N GLN A 697 17.14 9.18 2.70
CA GLN A 697 18.17 9.55 3.69
C GLN A 697 18.52 8.38 4.63
N ARG A 698 17.52 7.59 5.07
CA ARG A 698 17.70 6.48 6.02
C ARG A 698 18.23 5.20 5.37
N TRP A 699 17.84 4.96 4.11
CA TRP A 699 18.10 3.76 3.33
C TRP A 699 18.54 4.09 1.89
N PRO A 700 19.71 4.72 1.67
CA PRO A 700 20.12 5.20 0.36
C PRO A 700 20.12 4.13 -0.75
N GLN A 701 19.64 4.53 -1.92
CA GLN A 701 19.58 3.72 -3.15
C GLN A 701 20.31 4.43 -4.29
N ASP A 702 20.66 3.67 -5.31
CA ASP A 702 21.45 4.13 -6.46
C ASP A 702 20.59 4.61 -7.65
N GLN A 703 19.26 4.56 -7.50
CA GLN A 703 18.26 5.02 -8.47
C GLN A 703 17.23 5.91 -7.76
N ASP A 704 16.79 6.98 -8.43
CA ASP A 704 15.69 7.81 -7.95
C ASP A 704 14.34 7.05 -8.07
N PRO A 705 13.49 7.05 -7.03
CA PRO A 705 12.17 6.39 -7.09
C PRO A 705 11.27 6.91 -8.22
N ALA A 706 11.36 8.19 -8.61
CA ALA A 706 10.60 8.74 -9.72
C ALA A 706 11.09 8.21 -11.08
N ASP A 707 12.41 8.11 -11.28
CA ASP A 707 12.98 7.43 -12.46
C ASP A 707 12.54 5.96 -12.50
N ALA A 708 12.48 5.28 -11.35
CA ALA A 708 11.98 3.91 -11.26
C ALA A 708 10.49 3.79 -11.64
N VAL A 709 9.66 4.80 -11.34
CA VAL A 709 8.26 4.86 -11.76
C VAL A 709 8.11 5.18 -13.25
N GLU A 710 8.86 6.12 -13.82
CA GLU A 710 8.77 6.39 -15.28
C GLU A 710 9.19 5.17 -16.11
N ASN A 711 10.24 4.47 -15.69
CA ASN A 711 10.64 3.19 -16.29
C ASN A 711 9.54 2.13 -16.19
N MET A 712 8.93 1.97 -15.01
CA MET A 712 7.78 1.08 -14.78
C MET A 712 6.57 1.44 -15.65
N LYS A 713 6.23 2.73 -15.79
CA LYS A 713 5.12 3.22 -16.63
C LYS A 713 5.36 2.96 -18.11
N GLU A 714 6.59 3.11 -18.59
CA GLU A 714 6.91 2.78 -19.98
C GLU A 714 6.85 1.27 -20.24
N TRP A 715 7.35 0.45 -19.31
CA TRP A 715 7.17 -1.01 -19.36
C TRP A 715 5.70 -1.39 -19.44
N ILE A 716 4.83 -0.79 -18.60
CA ILE A 716 3.38 -1.02 -18.57
C ILE A 716 2.73 -0.72 -19.93
N ARG A 717 3.03 0.44 -20.55
CA ARG A 717 2.46 0.83 -21.86
C ARG A 717 2.81 -0.18 -22.93
N GLN A 718 4.08 -0.53 -23.05
CA GLN A 718 4.53 -1.49 -24.06
C GLN A 718 3.98 -2.90 -23.79
N ARG A 719 3.87 -3.31 -22.52
CA ARG A 719 3.34 -4.63 -22.14
C ARG A 719 1.87 -4.79 -22.49
N PHE A 720 1.03 -3.80 -22.23
CA PHE A 720 -0.37 -3.81 -22.70
C PHE A 720 -0.44 -3.94 -24.23
N ALA A 721 0.33 -3.13 -24.96
CA ALA A 721 0.35 -3.17 -26.43
C ALA A 721 0.88 -4.51 -27.01
N PHE A 722 1.72 -5.23 -26.27
CA PHE A 722 2.13 -6.60 -26.58
C PHE A 722 1.00 -7.60 -26.32
N LEU A 723 0.34 -7.53 -25.16
CA LEU A 723 -0.68 -8.49 -24.76
C LEU A 723 -1.99 -8.36 -25.55
N ASP A 724 -2.44 -7.14 -25.87
CA ASP A 724 -3.60 -6.95 -26.75
C ASP A 724 -3.39 -7.70 -28.07
N ARG A 725 -2.25 -7.47 -28.72
CA ARG A 725 -1.85 -8.16 -29.96
C ARG A 725 -1.68 -9.67 -29.75
N HIS A 726 -1.19 -10.11 -28.59
CA HIS A 726 -1.05 -11.53 -28.29
C HIS A 726 -2.43 -12.22 -28.25
N TYR A 727 -3.39 -11.67 -27.50
CA TYR A 727 -4.71 -12.28 -27.36
C TYR A 727 -5.51 -12.18 -28.67
N GLU A 728 -5.45 -11.06 -29.40
CA GLU A 728 -6.02 -10.89 -30.75
C GLU A 728 -5.53 -11.93 -31.77
N LEU A 729 -4.27 -12.39 -31.68
CA LEU A 729 -3.67 -13.30 -32.67
C LEU A 729 -3.72 -14.78 -32.28
N THR A 730 -3.99 -15.12 -31.01
CA THR A 730 -3.87 -16.50 -30.50
C THR A 730 -5.20 -17.17 -30.16
N HIS A 731 -6.31 -16.43 -30.17
CA HIS A 731 -7.63 -16.89 -29.75
C HIS A 731 -8.60 -17.09 -30.92
#